data_AF-H9ZZL2-F1
#
_entry.id   AF-H9ZZL2-F1
#
_cell.length_a   1.000
_cell.length_b   1.000
_cell.length_c   1.000
_cell.angle_alpha   90.00
_cell.angle_beta   90.00
_cell.angle_gamma   90.00
#
_symmetry.space_group_name_H-M   'P 1'
#
loop_
_entity.id
_entity.type
_entity.pdbx_description
1 polymer ?
#
loop_
_entity_poly.entity_id
_entity_poly.type
_entity_poly.pdbx_seq_one_letter_code
_entity_poly.pdbx_strand_id
1 'polypeptide(L)'
;MRKKVLCLAFTIIFVTAIASISNVALVENSSVARSEPFGEVPEKSSLSYVSIQPNYFLYYPIQVESGMNITFEVNSSEIVDVYLMTPSQLSTFKSSGSIEYLYSYRGYNISANIGPMHYGTYYLVVYNDASNEIAYVSYQVSTIPIDVYSYYNSLPAPIGIADYGVVNSSGVLIPYELLYKEAIGIANIYSIEAYNSTSPSGVSEYGASLQLNVVLQVNTTYGSYTYWVQNVPNFWTNNNTLFFVDNVWNFTSHFSFLTNQSVKGNGYVYVDNVGEDYYAYSTEMRKYTLPLNLKLAVSENFSSNAVYISFGYSLGESEEITWYDKVIIPQTGITSASFIISGFSQTPSGHFYDSELVFGGEGNREITNFTKMNAQLMLKYVLENETIVLPMSLYGFGSDTAEGADDLSTNLIDGIPTVQIGSGNFYPVFYSVNLSKLSAKIAISYPNADADVGFPIEISSQIIGGLPPYTYIIYVDGSPIYQLTSYSDKLNFLAFVQPLNEGGHYIVIEVNDSLGNSFFSNSYTINVNPDPFVFISANATETDVGVPISISFYAFNGTPQYTYSIYANGSLIDSGSILQQGSKVNVTYAPSASGVVFVVLYLQDSANFTVEKLLEIKVNSPPAISLDYARSNSDVGVPIAFTVNVSSGTPPFMYIWMINGTPVAFNTSQYILNATYPGSYYVKAIAKDSAGYEVSKEIKVDVNPDPVMSNFTYISSSSNFLFENNKVEVFVSVNNGTPPYIYTWYLNGKIVSTSSEPEYTFSLANGLNKIQVKVTDSAGFSVYSSIINIVASYNYLALVGLGSAFILTALIIIGYLKKK
;
A
#
# COMPACT_ATOMS: atom_id res chain seq x y z
N MET A 1 29.95 -16.16 51.53
CA MET A 1 29.83 -16.56 52.95
C MET A 1 28.41 -17.05 53.19
N ARG A 2 28.28 -18.30 53.66
CA ARG A 2 27.19 -18.94 54.45
C ARG A 2 25.89 -18.13 54.57
N LYS A 3 24.69 -18.61 54.21
CA LYS A 3 23.95 -19.87 54.46
C LYS A 3 22.52 -19.39 54.79
N LYS A 4 21.49 -19.89 54.10
CA LYS A 4 20.46 -20.74 54.72
C LYS A 4 19.46 -21.24 53.67
N VAL A 5 19.33 -22.57 53.72
CA VAL A 5 18.35 -23.44 53.06
C VAL A 5 17.22 -23.70 54.07
N LEU A 6 15.96 -23.72 53.62
CA LEU A 6 14.86 -24.63 54.04
C LEU A 6 13.63 -24.30 53.16
N CYS A 7 13.24 -25.11 52.16
CA CYS A 7 12.50 -26.39 52.17
C CYS A 7 10.96 -26.26 52.34
N LEU A 8 10.27 -26.56 51.22
CA LEU A 8 8.95 -27.19 50.99
C LEU A 8 7.75 -26.92 51.95
N ALA A 9 6.62 -26.50 51.36
CA ALA A 9 5.46 -27.37 51.13
C ALA A 9 4.38 -26.69 50.26
N PHE A 10 3.82 -27.48 49.33
CA PHE A 10 2.64 -27.22 48.49
C PHE A 10 1.41 -26.79 49.28
N THR A 11 0.60 -25.87 48.73
CA THR A 11 -0.88 -26.03 48.62
C THR A 11 -1.42 -25.05 47.57
N ILE A 12 -2.18 -25.61 46.63
CA ILE A 12 -2.97 -25.00 45.55
C ILE A 12 -4.04 -24.07 46.14
N ILE A 13 -4.23 -22.87 45.58
CA ILE A 13 -5.53 -22.16 45.48
C ILE A 13 -5.49 -21.25 44.25
N PHE A 14 -6.36 -21.55 43.29
CA PHE A 14 -6.75 -20.72 42.15
C PHE A 14 -7.91 -19.81 42.59
N VAL A 15 -7.79 -18.48 42.48
CA VAL A 15 -8.94 -17.55 42.36
C VAL A 15 -8.55 -16.34 41.52
N THR A 16 -9.12 -16.32 40.31
CA THR A 16 -9.57 -15.21 39.44
C THR A 16 -9.12 -13.77 39.74
N ALA A 17 -8.50 -13.16 38.73
CA ALA A 17 -8.51 -11.71 38.52
C ALA A 17 -9.12 -11.38 37.15
N ILE A 18 -10.20 -10.60 37.22
CA ILE A 18 -11.05 -10.09 36.17
C ILE A 18 -10.33 -8.94 35.44
N ALA A 19 -10.37 -8.94 34.11
CA ALA A 19 -10.11 -7.76 33.28
C ALA A 19 -11.37 -7.41 32.48
N SER A 20 -12.03 -6.34 32.89
CA SER A 20 -12.92 -5.44 32.15
C SER A 20 -12.15 -4.74 31.00
N ILE A 21 -12.64 -4.31 29.84
CA ILE A 21 -13.93 -4.04 29.17
C ILE A 21 -13.56 -3.93 27.67
N SER A 22 -14.37 -4.47 26.75
CA SER A 22 -15.02 -3.64 25.72
C SER A 22 -16.26 -4.34 25.15
N ASN A 23 -17.40 -3.67 25.35
CA ASN A 23 -18.71 -4.03 24.88
C ASN A 23 -18.78 -4.06 23.35
N VAL A 24 -19.27 -5.18 22.79
CA VAL A 24 -20.12 -5.18 21.61
C VAL A 24 -21.34 -6.03 21.97
N ALA A 25 -22.52 -5.44 21.80
CA ALA A 25 -23.79 -6.01 22.24
C ALA A 25 -24.07 -7.37 21.61
N LEU A 26 -24.17 -8.41 22.43
CA LEU A 26 -24.87 -9.65 22.06
C LEU A 26 -26.36 -9.36 22.14
N VAL A 27 -27.01 -9.30 20.98
CA VAL A 27 -28.46 -9.43 20.89
C VAL A 27 -28.78 -10.88 21.28
N GLU A 28 -29.38 -11.06 22.46
CA GLU A 28 -30.04 -12.31 22.84
C GLU A 28 -31.13 -12.59 21.80
N ASN A 29 -30.85 -13.49 20.86
CA ASN A 29 -31.91 -14.10 20.07
C ASN A 29 -32.42 -15.31 20.85
N SER A 30 -33.68 -15.21 21.26
CA SER A 30 -34.44 -16.21 21.98
C SER A 30 -34.26 -17.62 21.39
N SER A 31 -33.76 -18.55 22.20
CA SER A 31 -33.75 -19.98 21.91
C SER A 31 -35.19 -20.53 21.94
N VAL A 32 -35.85 -20.53 20.79
CA VAL A 32 -37.01 -21.40 20.57
C VAL A 32 -36.46 -22.77 20.22
N ALA A 33 -36.56 -23.72 21.15
CA ALA A 33 -36.29 -25.13 20.88
C ALA A 33 -37.21 -25.60 19.74
N ARG A 34 -36.63 -25.92 18.58
CA ARG A 34 -37.34 -26.59 17.49
C ARG A 34 -37.65 -28.03 17.89
N SER A 35 -38.85 -28.48 17.56
CA SER A 35 -39.43 -29.77 17.96
C SER A 35 -39.14 -30.93 17.01
N GLU A 36 -38.20 -30.80 16.07
CA GLU A 36 -37.83 -31.88 15.15
C GLU A 36 -36.37 -32.28 15.37
N PRO A 37 -36.04 -33.59 15.43
CA PRO A 37 -34.66 -34.04 15.48
C PRO A 37 -33.93 -33.57 14.21
N PHE A 38 -32.68 -33.12 14.36
CA PHE A 38 -31.83 -32.79 13.21
C PHE A 38 -31.77 -33.98 12.28
N GLY A 39 -32.14 -33.75 11.02
CA GLY A 39 -32.20 -34.79 10.03
C GLY A 39 -30.80 -35.33 9.69
N GLU A 40 -30.54 -36.58 10.04
CA GLU A 40 -29.28 -37.26 9.78
C GLU A 40 -29.37 -38.07 8.49
N VAL A 41 -28.41 -37.88 7.58
CA VAL A 41 -28.25 -38.74 6.39
C VAL A 41 -27.40 -39.96 6.75
N PRO A 42 -27.73 -41.18 6.28
CA PRO A 42 -26.92 -42.38 6.56
C PRO A 42 -25.46 -42.22 6.15
N GLU A 43 -24.56 -42.75 6.97
CA GLU A 43 -23.12 -42.80 6.72
C GLU A 43 -22.85 -43.48 5.37
N LYS A 44 -22.09 -42.80 4.50
CA LYS A 44 -21.67 -43.29 3.18
C LYS A 44 -20.18 -43.03 3.01
N SER A 45 -19.51 -43.85 2.21
CA SER A 45 -18.09 -43.67 1.93
C SER A 45 -17.77 -42.32 1.27
N SER A 46 -16.56 -41.82 1.52
CA SER A 46 -15.97 -40.55 1.05
C SER A 46 -15.72 -40.47 -0.48
N LEU A 47 -16.45 -41.24 -1.27
CA LEU A 47 -16.34 -41.24 -2.75
C LEU A 47 -17.71 -41.28 -3.44
N SER A 48 -18.80 -41.19 -2.67
CA SER A 48 -20.17 -41.21 -3.20
C SER A 48 -20.80 -39.82 -3.19
N TYR A 49 -21.62 -39.52 -4.20
CA TYR A 49 -22.54 -38.39 -4.12
C TYR A 49 -23.62 -38.67 -3.07
N VAL A 50 -23.77 -37.74 -2.14
CA VAL A 50 -24.75 -37.78 -1.05
C VAL A 50 -25.72 -36.63 -1.23
N SER A 51 -27.02 -36.92 -1.23
CA SER A 51 -28.05 -35.88 -1.21
C SER A 51 -28.36 -35.49 0.23
N ILE A 52 -28.24 -34.20 0.54
CA ILE A 52 -28.53 -33.62 1.85
C ILE A 52 -29.75 -32.71 1.72
N GLN A 53 -30.85 -33.06 2.39
CA GLN A 53 -32.06 -32.26 2.41
C GLN A 53 -31.85 -30.92 3.16
N PRO A 54 -32.66 -29.88 2.91
CA PRO A 54 -32.61 -28.66 3.70
C PRO A 54 -32.77 -28.93 5.20
N ASN A 55 -31.90 -28.32 6.01
CA ASN A 55 -31.75 -28.53 7.46
C ASN A 55 -31.29 -29.93 7.87
N TYR A 56 -30.76 -30.74 6.95
CA TYR A 56 -30.11 -32.02 7.26
C TYR A 56 -28.60 -31.88 7.17
N PHE A 57 -27.88 -32.77 7.85
CA PHE A 57 -26.42 -32.84 7.79
C PHE A 57 -25.96 -34.29 7.56
N LEU A 58 -24.74 -34.42 7.03
CA LEU A 58 -23.96 -35.66 7.09
C LEU A 58 -22.73 -35.44 7.97
N TYR A 59 -22.20 -36.52 8.53
CA TYR A 59 -20.91 -36.48 9.21
C TYR A 59 -20.10 -37.74 8.87
N TYR A 60 -18.78 -37.62 8.92
CA TYR A 60 -17.83 -38.71 8.64
C TYR A 60 -16.76 -38.78 9.72
N PRO A 61 -16.56 -39.92 10.41
CA PRO A 61 -15.53 -40.09 11.42
C PRO A 61 -14.13 -40.17 10.80
N ILE A 62 -13.15 -39.56 11.46
CA ILE A 62 -11.76 -39.49 11.04
C ILE A 62 -10.90 -39.88 12.22
N GLN A 63 -10.20 -41.00 12.13
CA GLN A 63 -9.18 -41.38 13.11
C GLN A 63 -7.89 -40.64 12.79
N VAL A 64 -7.27 -40.08 13.82
CA VAL A 64 -6.07 -39.25 13.66
C VAL A 64 -5.07 -39.62 14.74
N GLU A 65 -3.86 -39.94 14.30
CA GLU A 65 -2.70 -40.14 15.18
C GLU A 65 -2.08 -38.79 15.56
N SER A 66 -1.30 -38.77 16.65
CA SER A 66 -0.68 -37.53 17.10
C SER A 66 0.27 -36.95 16.05
N GLY A 67 0.04 -35.70 15.66
CA GLY A 67 0.88 -34.98 14.68
C GLY A 67 0.36 -35.03 13.23
N MET A 68 -0.70 -35.79 12.96
CA MET A 68 -1.36 -35.76 11.66
C MET A 68 -2.21 -34.50 11.48
N ASN A 69 -2.34 -34.05 10.25
CA ASN A 69 -3.35 -33.10 9.81
C ASN A 69 -4.52 -33.84 9.17
N ILE A 70 -5.73 -33.32 9.34
CA ILE A 70 -6.92 -33.75 8.60
C ILE A 70 -7.02 -32.90 7.32
N THR A 71 -7.17 -33.55 6.19
CA THR A 71 -7.45 -32.90 4.92
C THR A 71 -8.82 -33.31 4.40
N PHE A 72 -9.53 -32.39 3.78
CA PHE A 72 -10.76 -32.71 3.07
C PHE A 72 -11.02 -31.77 1.91
N GLU A 73 -11.77 -32.27 0.94
CA GLU A 73 -12.39 -31.50 -0.13
C GLU A 73 -13.88 -31.83 -0.14
N VAL A 74 -14.74 -30.81 -0.19
CA VAL A 74 -16.19 -30.92 -0.23
C VAL A 74 -16.67 -30.10 -1.42
N ASN A 75 -17.34 -30.76 -2.37
CA ASN A 75 -17.96 -30.14 -3.52
C ASN A 75 -19.48 -30.34 -3.43
N SER A 76 -20.24 -29.28 -3.62
CA SER A 76 -21.69 -29.26 -3.44
C SER A 76 -22.39 -28.51 -4.57
N SER A 77 -23.56 -28.99 -4.97
CA SER A 77 -24.44 -28.27 -5.91
C SER A 77 -25.06 -27.01 -5.29
N GLU A 78 -25.12 -26.94 -3.96
CA GLU A 78 -25.72 -25.86 -3.17
C GLU A 78 -24.71 -25.31 -2.15
N ILE A 79 -24.95 -24.11 -1.62
CA ILE A 79 -24.14 -23.59 -0.51
C ILE A 79 -24.38 -24.46 0.72
N VAL A 80 -23.31 -25.01 1.28
CA VAL A 80 -23.31 -25.79 2.52
C VAL A 80 -22.35 -25.20 3.53
N ASP A 81 -22.61 -25.48 4.80
CA ASP A 81 -21.66 -25.23 5.89
C ASP A 81 -20.87 -26.50 6.19
N VAL A 82 -19.55 -26.38 6.25
CA VAL A 82 -18.64 -27.48 6.56
C VAL A 82 -17.97 -27.20 7.89
N TYR A 83 -18.04 -28.16 8.80
CA TYR A 83 -17.41 -28.11 10.10
C TYR A 83 -16.46 -29.27 10.32
N LEU A 84 -15.40 -29.03 11.09
CA LEU A 84 -14.64 -30.09 11.75
C LEU A 84 -14.97 -30.06 13.24
N MET A 85 -15.41 -31.19 13.80
CA MET A 85 -15.89 -31.28 15.19
C MET A 85 -15.20 -32.40 15.96
N THR A 86 -15.01 -32.19 17.27
CA THR A 86 -14.72 -33.26 18.23
C THR A 86 -15.98 -34.10 18.53
N PRO A 87 -15.86 -35.28 19.16
CA PRO A 87 -17.02 -36.10 19.51
C PRO A 87 -18.03 -35.38 20.40
N SER A 88 -17.56 -34.57 21.36
CA SER A 88 -18.42 -33.78 22.25
C SER A 88 -19.14 -32.64 21.51
N GLN A 89 -18.46 -31.97 20.57
CA GLN A 89 -19.04 -30.91 19.76
C GLN A 89 -20.13 -31.47 18.82
N LEU A 90 -19.85 -32.59 18.14
CA LEU A 90 -20.85 -33.27 17.31
C LEU A 90 -22.06 -33.72 18.14
N SER A 91 -21.85 -34.28 19.33
CA SER A 91 -22.94 -34.68 20.23
C SER A 91 -23.82 -33.49 20.66
N THR A 92 -23.20 -32.35 20.94
CA THR A 92 -23.90 -31.10 21.29
C THR A 92 -24.68 -30.55 20.09
N PHE A 93 -24.08 -30.56 18.91
CA PHE A 93 -24.73 -30.18 17.66
C PHE A 93 -25.96 -31.05 17.37
N LYS A 94 -25.83 -32.38 17.45
CA LYS A 94 -26.94 -33.32 17.24
C LYS A 94 -28.11 -33.14 18.22
N SER A 95 -27.79 -32.84 19.48
CA SER A 95 -28.80 -32.80 20.56
C SER A 95 -29.50 -31.45 20.70
N SER A 96 -28.80 -30.35 20.40
CA SER A 96 -29.28 -28.99 20.68
C SER A 96 -29.31 -28.07 19.48
N GLY A 97 -28.60 -28.41 18.39
CA GLY A 97 -28.36 -27.51 17.27
C GLY A 97 -27.31 -26.43 17.52
N SER A 98 -26.73 -26.41 18.72
CA SER A 98 -25.64 -25.49 19.04
C SER A 98 -24.39 -25.89 18.27
N ILE A 99 -23.82 -24.92 17.55
CA ILE A 99 -22.69 -25.14 16.66
C ILE A 99 -21.40 -24.74 17.38
N GLU A 100 -20.60 -25.73 17.71
CA GLU A 100 -19.20 -25.59 18.13
C GLU A 100 -18.32 -26.37 17.16
N TYR A 101 -17.15 -25.84 16.83
CA TYR A 101 -16.27 -26.43 15.82
C TYR A 101 -14.80 -26.10 16.09
N LEU A 102 -13.93 -26.91 15.50
CA LEU A 102 -12.50 -26.63 15.36
C LEU A 102 -12.22 -25.83 14.09
N TYR A 103 -13.06 -26.01 13.07
CA TYR A 103 -12.99 -25.33 11.78
C TYR A 103 -14.40 -25.16 11.22
N SER A 104 -14.65 -24.04 10.54
CA SER A 104 -15.89 -23.81 9.79
C SER A 104 -15.62 -23.06 8.49
N TYR A 105 -16.30 -23.44 7.42
CA TYR A 105 -16.34 -22.67 6.18
C TYR A 105 -17.67 -22.89 5.46
N ARG A 106 -18.12 -21.88 4.69
CA ARG A 106 -19.38 -21.91 3.95
C ARG A 106 -19.13 -21.67 2.47
N GLY A 107 -19.68 -22.53 1.61
CA GLY A 107 -19.47 -22.42 0.16
C GLY A 107 -19.94 -23.65 -0.64
N TYR A 108 -19.58 -23.66 -1.93
CA TYR A 108 -19.84 -24.78 -2.85
C TYR A 108 -18.67 -25.77 -2.90
N ASN A 109 -17.45 -25.23 -3.03
CA ASN A 109 -16.21 -26.00 -3.11
C ASN A 109 -15.33 -25.57 -1.95
N ILE A 110 -15.09 -26.48 -1.02
CA ILE A 110 -14.48 -26.20 0.27
C ILE A 110 -13.35 -27.21 0.46
N SER A 111 -12.13 -26.73 0.66
CA SER A 111 -11.01 -27.58 1.02
C SER A 111 -10.26 -27.03 2.23
N ALA A 112 -9.73 -27.92 3.04
CA ALA A 112 -8.97 -27.54 4.23
C ALA A 112 -7.86 -28.55 4.53
N ASN A 113 -6.83 -28.06 5.22
CA ASN A 113 -5.76 -28.85 5.82
C ASN A 113 -5.59 -28.34 7.26
N ILE A 114 -6.02 -29.15 8.24
CA ILE A 114 -6.20 -28.72 9.63
C ILE A 114 -5.34 -29.61 10.52
N GLY A 115 -4.38 -29.02 11.21
CA GLY A 115 -3.53 -29.70 12.20
C GLY A 115 -2.28 -28.88 12.54
N PRO A 116 -1.29 -29.48 13.23
CA PRO A 116 -1.27 -30.87 13.68
C PRO A 116 -2.32 -31.14 14.76
N MET A 117 -2.98 -32.28 14.65
CA MET A 117 -4.05 -32.71 15.56
C MET A 117 -3.48 -33.58 16.69
N HIS A 118 -4.18 -33.56 17.83
CA HIS A 118 -3.96 -34.54 18.89
C HIS A 118 -4.65 -35.86 18.54
N TYR A 119 -4.11 -36.97 19.07
CA TYR A 119 -4.68 -38.30 18.93
C TYR A 119 -6.18 -38.31 19.28
N GLY A 120 -7.00 -38.87 18.39
CA GLY A 120 -8.42 -39.10 18.64
C GLY A 120 -9.28 -39.09 17.38
N THR A 121 -10.58 -39.29 17.59
CA THR A 121 -11.59 -39.23 16.54
C THR A 121 -12.09 -37.80 16.33
N TYR A 122 -12.13 -37.35 15.09
CA TYR A 122 -12.78 -36.11 14.68
C TYR A 122 -13.87 -36.39 13.66
N TYR A 123 -14.70 -35.39 13.39
CA TYR A 123 -15.82 -35.53 12.47
C TYR A 123 -15.85 -34.38 11.48
N LEU A 124 -15.74 -34.70 10.19
CA LEU A 124 -16.18 -33.78 9.15
C LEU A 124 -17.71 -33.76 9.18
N VAL A 125 -18.31 -32.58 9.20
CA VAL A 125 -19.76 -32.39 9.19
C VAL A 125 -20.11 -31.47 8.03
N VAL A 126 -21.01 -31.88 7.14
CA VAL A 126 -21.53 -31.04 6.05
C VAL A 126 -23.00 -30.80 6.30
N TYR A 127 -23.38 -29.54 6.51
CA TYR A 127 -24.72 -29.11 6.89
C TYR A 127 -25.35 -28.26 5.78
N ASN A 128 -26.55 -28.65 5.35
CA ASN A 128 -27.33 -27.88 4.38
C ASN A 128 -28.36 -27.00 5.10
N ASP A 129 -27.91 -25.95 5.77
CA ASP A 129 -28.77 -24.92 6.38
C ASP A 129 -28.76 -23.58 5.65
N ALA A 130 -27.83 -23.42 4.70
CA ALA A 130 -27.72 -22.23 3.87
C ALA A 130 -28.63 -22.25 2.63
N SER A 131 -29.13 -23.41 2.19
CA SER A 131 -30.05 -23.56 1.05
C SER A 131 -31.38 -24.21 1.44
N ASN A 132 -32.43 -23.86 0.70
CA ASN A 132 -33.75 -24.52 0.78
C ASN A 132 -33.91 -25.63 -0.29
N GLU A 133 -32.88 -25.88 -1.10
CA GLU A 133 -32.84 -26.95 -2.09
C GLU A 133 -32.05 -28.15 -1.58
N ILE A 134 -32.19 -29.30 -2.26
CA ILE A 134 -31.39 -30.50 -1.97
C ILE A 134 -29.95 -30.26 -2.43
N ALA A 135 -28.99 -30.34 -1.51
CA ALA A 135 -27.56 -30.28 -1.82
C ALA A 135 -27.06 -31.65 -2.27
N TYR A 136 -26.48 -31.75 -3.46
CA TYR A 136 -25.73 -32.93 -3.91
C TYR A 136 -24.27 -32.72 -3.59
N VAL A 137 -23.79 -33.41 -2.58
CA VAL A 137 -22.44 -33.26 -2.02
C VAL A 137 -21.58 -34.46 -2.41
N SER A 138 -20.39 -34.22 -2.93
CA SER A 138 -19.28 -35.16 -2.90
C SER A 138 -18.22 -34.63 -1.95
N TYR A 139 -17.56 -35.52 -1.22
CA TYR A 139 -16.50 -35.13 -0.30
C TYR A 139 -15.43 -36.20 -0.23
N GLN A 140 -14.18 -35.80 -0.12
CA GLN A 140 -13.03 -36.67 0.12
C GLN A 140 -12.37 -36.24 1.43
N VAL A 141 -11.93 -37.23 2.21
CA VAL A 141 -11.24 -37.01 3.49
C VAL A 141 -9.98 -37.84 3.51
N SER A 142 -8.89 -37.26 3.96
CA SER A 142 -7.61 -37.93 4.13
C SER A 142 -6.86 -37.34 5.33
N THR A 143 -5.68 -37.86 5.59
CA THR A 143 -4.76 -37.40 6.62
C THR A 143 -3.38 -37.14 6.02
N ILE A 144 -2.63 -36.22 6.63
CA ILE A 144 -1.23 -35.98 6.32
C ILE A 144 -0.42 -36.05 7.61
N PRO A 145 0.46 -37.05 7.82
CA PRO A 145 0.69 -38.19 6.93
C PRO A 145 -0.55 -39.07 6.71
N ILE A 146 -0.53 -39.84 5.62
CA ILE A 146 -1.52 -40.89 5.37
C ILE A 146 -1.63 -41.84 6.57
N ASP A 147 -2.85 -42.32 6.84
CA ASP A 147 -3.10 -43.36 7.83
C ASP A 147 -2.71 -44.73 7.26
N VAL A 148 -1.49 -45.18 7.59
CA VAL A 148 -0.95 -46.48 7.17
C VAL A 148 -1.79 -47.68 7.65
N TYR A 149 -2.72 -47.47 8.59
CA TYR A 149 -3.59 -48.50 9.16
C TYR A 149 -4.98 -48.59 8.52
N SER A 150 -5.25 -47.78 7.49
CA SER A 150 -6.58 -47.70 6.89
C SER A 150 -7.01 -48.98 6.16
N TYR A 151 -6.06 -49.79 5.69
CA TYR A 151 -6.33 -51.05 4.99
C TYR A 151 -6.23 -52.27 5.91
N TYR A 152 -5.11 -52.39 6.63
CA TYR A 152 -4.86 -53.50 7.55
C TYR A 152 -4.34 -52.99 8.89
N ASN A 153 -4.94 -53.51 9.96
CA ASN A 153 -4.49 -53.32 11.35
C ASN A 153 -4.40 -54.65 12.12
N SER A 154 -4.73 -55.76 11.45
CA SER A 154 -4.63 -57.13 11.96
C SER A 154 -4.47 -58.09 10.79
N LEU A 155 -4.05 -59.32 11.09
CA LEU A 155 -4.14 -60.42 10.14
C LEU A 155 -5.61 -60.74 9.82
N PRO A 156 -5.90 -61.34 8.65
CA PRO A 156 -4.97 -61.66 7.57
C PRO A 156 -4.56 -60.40 6.78
N ALA A 157 -3.27 -60.32 6.41
CA ALA A 157 -2.71 -59.18 5.68
C ALA A 157 -1.49 -59.62 4.84
N PRO A 158 -1.06 -58.86 3.82
CA PRO A 158 0.24 -59.05 3.19
C PRO A 158 1.35 -58.77 4.22
N ILE A 159 2.25 -59.72 4.47
CA ILE A 159 3.28 -59.59 5.53
C ILE A 159 4.69 -59.59 4.94
N GLY A 160 5.48 -58.58 5.30
CA GLY A 160 6.85 -58.41 4.81
C GLY A 160 7.41 -57.08 5.23
N ILE A 161 7.89 -56.28 4.27
CA ILE A 161 8.32 -54.90 4.50
C ILE A 161 7.64 -53.93 3.53
N ALA A 162 7.14 -52.80 4.02
CA ALA A 162 6.58 -51.74 3.18
C ALA A 162 7.08 -50.35 3.59
N ASP A 163 7.31 -49.50 2.60
CA ASP A 163 7.60 -48.08 2.74
C ASP A 163 6.41 -47.25 2.26
N TYR A 164 5.66 -46.71 3.22
CA TYR A 164 4.50 -45.83 2.99
C TYR A 164 4.87 -44.36 2.78
N GLY A 165 6.15 -43.99 2.85
CA GLY A 165 6.54 -42.58 2.93
C GLY A 165 6.19 -41.95 4.27
N VAL A 166 6.05 -42.75 5.33
CA VAL A 166 5.69 -42.29 6.68
C VAL A 166 6.71 -42.78 7.70
N VAL A 167 7.45 -41.84 8.29
CA VAL A 167 8.33 -42.11 9.44
C VAL A 167 7.51 -41.99 10.72
N ASN A 168 7.59 -43.00 11.58
CA ASN A 168 7.05 -42.92 12.94
C ASN A 168 8.22 -42.75 13.93
N SER A 169 8.47 -41.51 14.33
CA SER A 169 9.52 -41.19 15.31
C SER A 169 8.88 -40.93 16.67
N SER A 170 9.04 -41.87 17.61
CA SER A 170 8.55 -41.74 18.99
C SER A 170 7.03 -41.46 19.11
N GLY A 171 6.22 -41.96 18.17
CA GLY A 171 4.77 -41.77 18.14
C GLY A 171 4.29 -40.51 17.40
N VAL A 172 5.20 -39.75 16.79
CA VAL A 172 4.86 -38.66 15.87
C VAL A 172 5.08 -39.14 14.44
N LEU A 173 4.02 -39.08 13.63
CA LEU A 173 4.07 -39.47 12.22
C LEU A 173 4.54 -38.30 11.37
N ILE A 174 5.49 -38.58 10.49
CA ILE A 174 6.16 -37.59 9.63
C ILE A 174 6.12 -38.09 8.19
N PRO A 175 5.56 -37.32 7.24
CA PRO A 175 5.46 -37.76 5.86
C PRO A 175 6.73 -37.40 5.10
N TYR A 176 7.10 -38.21 4.13
CA TYR A 176 8.11 -37.90 3.13
C TYR A 176 7.68 -38.40 1.76
N GLU A 177 8.36 -37.87 0.76
CA GLU A 177 8.22 -38.30 -0.63
C GLU A 177 9.59 -38.70 -1.17
N LEU A 178 9.62 -39.75 -1.97
CA LEU A 178 10.82 -40.23 -2.64
C LEU A 178 10.49 -40.61 -4.08
N LEU A 179 11.18 -39.97 -5.03
CA LEU A 179 11.15 -40.35 -6.44
C LEU A 179 12.37 -41.21 -6.77
N TYR A 180 12.16 -42.31 -7.47
CA TYR A 180 13.20 -43.26 -7.85
C TYR A 180 12.88 -43.91 -9.19
N LYS A 181 13.92 -44.39 -9.88
CA LYS A 181 13.77 -45.01 -11.21
C LYS A 181 13.79 -46.53 -11.18
N GLU A 182 14.34 -47.13 -10.12
CA GLU A 182 14.39 -48.59 -9.96
C GLU A 182 14.18 -48.99 -8.50
N ALA A 183 13.29 -49.95 -8.27
CA ALA A 183 13.12 -50.62 -7.00
C ALA A 183 13.77 -52.01 -7.04
N ILE A 184 14.47 -52.34 -5.96
CA ILE A 184 15.15 -53.62 -5.79
C ILE A 184 14.71 -54.25 -4.47
N GLY A 185 13.99 -55.36 -4.57
CA GLY A 185 13.63 -56.22 -3.44
C GLY A 185 14.62 -57.37 -3.33
N ILE A 186 15.15 -57.62 -2.13
CA ILE A 186 16.06 -58.74 -1.85
C ILE A 186 15.44 -59.60 -0.76
N ALA A 187 15.37 -60.91 -1.00
CA ALA A 187 14.90 -61.89 -0.03
C ALA A 187 15.89 -63.05 0.09
N ASN A 188 16.34 -63.31 1.31
CA ASN A 188 17.09 -64.53 1.66
C ASN A 188 16.14 -65.46 2.39
N ILE A 189 15.59 -66.44 1.69
CA ILE A 189 14.57 -67.36 2.20
C ILE A 189 15.25 -68.65 2.67
N TYR A 190 15.23 -68.91 3.98
CA TYR A 190 15.83 -70.09 4.60
C TYR A 190 14.84 -71.26 4.70
N SER A 191 13.55 -70.97 4.85
CA SER A 191 12.47 -71.96 4.86
C SER A 191 11.16 -71.33 4.40
N ILE A 192 10.41 -72.04 3.56
CA ILE A 192 9.06 -71.66 3.11
C ILE A 192 8.23 -72.93 2.86
N GLU A 193 7.10 -73.06 3.55
CA GLU A 193 6.08 -74.09 3.31
C GLU A 193 4.71 -73.44 3.49
N ALA A 194 3.86 -73.49 2.47
CA ALA A 194 2.52 -72.90 2.48
C ALA A 194 1.45 -73.96 2.22
N TYR A 195 0.30 -73.83 2.88
CA TYR A 195 -0.83 -74.72 2.66
C TYR A 195 -2.18 -74.04 2.93
N ASN A 196 -3.08 -74.13 1.95
CA ASN A 196 -4.47 -73.69 2.03
C ASN A 196 -5.39 -74.77 1.45
N SER A 197 -6.10 -75.50 2.30
CA SER A 197 -7.06 -76.55 1.88
C SER A 197 -8.30 -76.03 1.15
N THR A 198 -8.47 -74.71 1.11
CA THR A 198 -9.61 -74.02 0.49
C THR A 198 -9.13 -72.96 -0.50
N SER A 199 -8.04 -73.26 -1.24
CA SER A 199 -7.50 -72.32 -2.22
C SER A 199 -8.53 -71.96 -3.30
N PRO A 200 -8.50 -70.71 -3.82
CA PRO A 200 -9.37 -70.31 -4.92
C PRO A 200 -9.15 -71.15 -6.19
N SER A 201 -10.16 -71.18 -7.07
CA SER A 201 -10.04 -71.87 -8.35
C SER A 201 -8.86 -71.34 -9.17
N GLY A 202 -8.02 -72.24 -9.70
CA GLY A 202 -6.83 -71.88 -10.47
C GLY A 202 -5.59 -71.53 -9.63
N VAL A 203 -5.68 -71.65 -8.30
CA VAL A 203 -4.58 -71.39 -7.36
C VAL A 203 -4.19 -72.69 -6.66
N SER A 204 -2.90 -72.94 -6.49
CA SER A 204 -2.39 -74.16 -5.85
C SER A 204 -2.69 -74.14 -4.35
N GLU A 205 -3.11 -75.28 -3.78
CA GLU A 205 -3.23 -75.44 -2.32
C GLU A 205 -1.88 -75.23 -1.59
N TYR A 206 -0.76 -75.29 -2.31
CA TYR A 206 0.60 -75.08 -1.79
C TYR A 206 1.24 -73.79 -2.31
N GLY A 207 0.40 -72.90 -2.85
CA GLY A 207 0.75 -71.62 -3.41
C GLY A 207 1.14 -70.60 -2.35
N ALA A 208 2.17 -69.83 -2.67
CA ALA A 208 2.53 -68.60 -1.96
C ALA A 208 3.17 -67.64 -2.97
N SER A 209 3.20 -66.36 -2.64
CA SER A 209 3.90 -65.33 -3.42
C SER A 209 4.83 -64.51 -2.54
N LEU A 210 5.84 -63.90 -3.17
CA LEU A 210 6.54 -62.73 -2.63
C LEU A 210 6.37 -61.62 -3.67
N GLN A 211 5.74 -60.51 -3.30
CA GLN A 211 5.33 -59.46 -4.23
C GLN A 211 6.17 -58.21 -4.00
N LEU A 212 6.96 -57.81 -5.00
CA LEU A 212 7.56 -56.48 -5.05
C LEU A 212 6.60 -55.55 -5.78
N ASN A 213 5.91 -54.69 -5.03
CA ASN A 213 4.96 -53.75 -5.59
C ASN A 213 5.46 -52.32 -5.45
N VAL A 214 5.24 -51.53 -6.51
CA VAL A 214 5.64 -50.12 -6.60
C VAL A 214 4.63 -49.32 -7.40
N VAL A 215 4.54 -48.03 -7.10
CA VAL A 215 3.65 -47.10 -7.83
C VAL A 215 4.46 -46.20 -8.75
N LEU A 216 4.09 -46.19 -10.03
CA LEU A 216 4.65 -45.35 -11.07
C LEU A 216 3.79 -44.12 -11.29
N GLN A 217 4.37 -42.93 -11.17
CA GLN A 217 3.74 -41.67 -11.55
C GLN A 217 4.27 -41.19 -12.89
N VAL A 218 3.36 -40.90 -13.82
CA VAL A 218 3.68 -40.36 -15.16
C VAL A 218 3.00 -39.01 -15.31
N ASN A 219 3.78 -37.96 -15.54
CA ASN A 219 3.26 -36.62 -15.79
C ASN A 219 3.36 -36.29 -17.28
N THR A 220 2.30 -35.68 -17.80
CA THR A 220 2.22 -35.26 -19.20
C THR A 220 1.74 -33.82 -19.32
N THR A 221 1.84 -33.24 -20.52
CA THR A 221 1.25 -31.93 -20.83
C THR A 221 -0.28 -31.90 -20.75
N TYR A 222 -0.95 -33.05 -20.62
CA TYR A 222 -2.41 -33.17 -20.60
C TYR A 222 -2.99 -33.63 -19.26
N GLY A 223 -2.14 -33.94 -18.28
CA GLY A 223 -2.53 -34.53 -17.01
C GLY A 223 -1.54 -35.60 -16.55
N SER A 224 -1.89 -36.27 -15.45
CA SER A 224 -1.04 -37.27 -14.80
C SER A 224 -1.71 -38.64 -14.81
N TYR A 225 -0.91 -39.69 -14.91
CA TYR A 225 -1.31 -41.08 -14.91
C TYR A 225 -0.55 -41.84 -13.83
N THR A 226 -1.21 -42.80 -13.18
CA THR A 226 -0.64 -43.57 -12.08
C THR A 226 -0.82 -45.05 -12.38
N TYR A 227 0.23 -45.84 -12.22
CA TYR A 227 0.20 -47.28 -12.45
C TYR A 227 0.79 -48.03 -11.26
N TRP A 228 0.12 -49.09 -10.83
CA TRP A 228 0.65 -49.99 -9.82
C TRP A 228 1.28 -51.21 -10.50
N VAL A 229 2.49 -51.52 -10.08
CA VAL A 229 3.41 -52.39 -10.82
C VAL A 229 3.92 -53.45 -9.88
N GLN A 230 3.75 -54.72 -10.24
CA GLN A 230 4.09 -55.87 -9.41
C GLN A 230 5.11 -56.76 -10.10
N ASN A 231 6.13 -57.21 -9.37
CA ASN A 231 7.06 -58.25 -9.78
C ASN A 231 7.00 -59.39 -8.75
N VAL A 232 6.42 -60.52 -9.16
CA VAL A 232 5.87 -61.54 -8.27
C VAL A 232 6.44 -62.92 -8.59
N PRO A 233 7.46 -63.40 -7.85
CA PRO A 233 7.74 -64.82 -7.74
C PRO A 233 6.62 -65.56 -7.00
N ASN A 234 5.94 -66.44 -7.73
CA ASN A 234 5.00 -67.41 -7.19
C ASN A 234 5.71 -68.73 -6.89
N PHE A 235 5.44 -69.29 -5.72
CA PHE A 235 6.04 -70.50 -5.17
C PHE A 235 4.99 -71.61 -5.07
N TRP A 236 5.33 -72.78 -5.58
CA TRP A 236 4.68 -74.03 -5.20
C TRP A 236 5.60 -74.76 -4.23
N THR A 237 5.24 -74.72 -2.95
CA THR A 237 6.15 -75.11 -1.86
C THR A 237 6.25 -76.62 -1.68
N ASN A 238 5.26 -77.40 -2.13
CA ASN A 238 5.28 -78.87 -2.06
C ASN A 238 6.31 -79.54 -2.99
N ASN A 239 6.70 -78.88 -4.07
CA ASN A 239 7.62 -79.41 -5.06
C ASN A 239 8.85 -78.49 -5.29
N ASN A 240 9.01 -77.44 -4.49
CA ASN A 240 10.11 -76.48 -4.58
C ASN A 240 10.26 -75.87 -5.98
N THR A 241 9.16 -75.45 -6.61
CA THR A 241 9.19 -74.70 -7.87
C THR A 241 8.71 -73.28 -7.72
N LEU A 242 9.23 -72.40 -8.56
CA LEU A 242 8.76 -71.02 -8.69
C LEU A 242 8.67 -70.60 -10.15
N PHE A 243 7.89 -69.55 -10.41
CA PHE A 243 7.85 -68.81 -11.67
C PHE A 243 7.63 -67.33 -11.35
N PHE A 244 7.98 -66.44 -12.27
CA PHE A 244 7.82 -65.00 -12.10
C PHE A 244 6.61 -64.52 -12.89
N VAL A 245 5.87 -63.59 -12.31
CA VAL A 245 4.73 -62.90 -12.89
C VAL A 245 4.97 -61.41 -12.77
N ASP A 246 4.72 -60.66 -13.84
CA ASP A 246 4.54 -59.21 -13.75
C ASP A 246 3.06 -58.84 -13.80
N ASN A 247 2.69 -57.76 -13.11
CA ASN A 247 1.40 -57.13 -13.28
C ASN A 247 1.54 -55.61 -13.42
N VAL A 248 0.68 -55.02 -14.27
CA VAL A 248 0.50 -53.56 -14.33
C VAL A 248 -0.98 -53.24 -14.27
N TRP A 249 -1.36 -52.45 -13.26
CA TRP A 249 -2.71 -51.97 -12.98
C TRP A 249 -2.78 -50.46 -13.18
N ASN A 250 -3.96 -49.92 -13.50
CA ASN A 250 -4.14 -48.50 -13.77
C ASN A 250 -4.80 -47.78 -12.60
N PHE A 251 -3.99 -47.10 -11.79
CA PHE A 251 -4.41 -46.34 -10.61
C PHE A 251 -4.69 -44.85 -10.91
N THR A 252 -4.81 -44.47 -12.19
CA THR A 252 -5.01 -43.07 -12.60
C THR A 252 -6.32 -42.46 -12.09
N SER A 253 -7.32 -43.29 -11.83
CA SER A 253 -8.62 -42.92 -11.27
C SER A 253 -9.40 -44.18 -10.87
N HIS A 254 -10.48 -44.03 -10.12
CA HIS A 254 -11.37 -45.13 -9.75
C HIS A 254 -11.97 -45.88 -10.95
N PHE A 255 -12.12 -45.20 -12.10
CA PHE A 255 -12.60 -45.82 -13.35
C PHE A 255 -11.54 -45.67 -14.44
N SER A 256 -10.52 -46.51 -14.36
CA SER A 256 -9.44 -46.56 -15.34
C SER A 256 -9.41 -47.92 -16.03
N PHE A 257 -8.99 -47.93 -17.29
CA PHE A 257 -8.95 -49.14 -18.11
C PHE A 257 -7.62 -49.31 -18.83
N LEU A 258 -7.28 -50.56 -19.10
CA LEU A 258 -6.19 -51.07 -19.87
C LEU A 258 -6.76 -51.97 -20.96
N THR A 259 -6.07 -51.97 -22.09
CA THR A 259 -6.37 -52.80 -23.24
C THR A 259 -5.05 -53.29 -23.82
N ASN A 260 -5.08 -54.34 -24.63
CA ASN A 260 -3.91 -54.81 -25.37
C ASN A 260 -3.33 -53.75 -26.36
N GLN A 261 -3.97 -52.59 -26.51
CA GLN A 261 -3.45 -51.46 -27.28
C GLN A 261 -2.78 -50.41 -26.39
N SER A 262 -3.29 -50.18 -25.18
CA SER A 262 -2.79 -49.16 -24.24
C SER A 262 -1.57 -49.62 -23.45
N VAL A 263 -1.35 -50.93 -23.34
CA VAL A 263 -0.19 -51.53 -22.69
C VAL A 263 0.29 -52.74 -23.51
N LYS A 264 1.59 -52.85 -23.72
CA LYS A 264 2.22 -53.86 -24.57
C LYS A 264 3.46 -54.43 -23.91
N GLY A 265 3.69 -55.73 -24.04
CA GLY A 265 4.91 -56.42 -23.63
C GLY A 265 4.84 -57.86 -24.11
N ASN A 266 5.40 -58.80 -23.35
CA ASN A 266 5.32 -60.23 -23.67
C ASN A 266 3.95 -60.88 -23.37
N GLY A 267 3.24 -60.34 -22.39
CA GLY A 267 1.90 -60.76 -21.94
C GLY A 267 0.72 -60.01 -22.56
N TYR A 268 -0.42 -60.08 -21.86
CA TYR A 268 -1.72 -59.57 -22.31
C TYR A 268 -2.48 -58.87 -21.18
N VAL A 269 -3.51 -58.10 -21.55
CA VAL A 269 -4.49 -57.57 -20.60
C VAL A 269 -5.56 -58.61 -20.29
N TYR A 270 -5.75 -58.86 -19.01
CA TYR A 270 -6.77 -59.73 -18.42
C TYR A 270 -7.79 -58.88 -17.64
N VAL A 271 -8.90 -59.52 -17.26
CA VAL A 271 -9.92 -58.93 -16.38
C VAL A 271 -10.07 -59.86 -15.19
N ASP A 272 -10.00 -59.30 -13.99
CA ASP A 272 -10.11 -60.04 -12.75
C ASP A 272 -11.58 -60.41 -12.42
N ASN A 273 -11.80 -61.04 -11.26
CA ASN A 273 -13.13 -61.51 -10.87
C ASN A 273 -14.10 -60.39 -10.44
N VAL A 274 -13.62 -59.16 -10.19
CA VAL A 274 -14.47 -58.00 -9.89
C VAL A 274 -14.61 -57.04 -11.07
N GLY A 275 -13.99 -57.36 -12.21
CA GLY A 275 -14.12 -56.61 -13.45
C GLY A 275 -13.00 -55.59 -13.69
N GLU A 276 -11.93 -55.62 -12.91
CA GLU A 276 -10.77 -54.75 -13.07
C GLU A 276 -9.77 -55.36 -14.05
N ASP A 277 -9.27 -54.52 -14.96
CA ASP A 277 -8.29 -54.95 -15.95
C ASP A 277 -6.85 -54.74 -15.49
N TYR A 278 -6.00 -55.66 -15.89
CA TYR A 278 -4.58 -55.63 -15.57
C TYR A 278 -3.77 -56.31 -16.67
N TYR A 279 -2.58 -55.77 -16.93
CA TYR A 279 -1.59 -56.46 -17.76
C TYR A 279 -0.91 -57.56 -16.95
N ALA A 280 -0.65 -58.71 -17.57
CA ALA A 280 0.18 -59.73 -16.95
C ALA A 280 0.98 -60.57 -17.97
N TYR A 281 2.19 -60.95 -17.57
CA TYR A 281 3.01 -61.97 -18.20
C TYR A 281 3.60 -62.91 -17.15
N SER A 282 3.84 -64.17 -17.51
CA SER A 282 4.48 -65.15 -16.63
C SER A 282 5.59 -65.93 -17.33
N THR A 283 6.64 -66.24 -16.59
CA THR A 283 7.75 -67.07 -17.07
C THR A 283 7.43 -68.56 -16.94
N GLU A 284 8.24 -69.40 -17.57
CA GLU A 284 8.21 -70.84 -17.32
C GLU A 284 8.59 -71.18 -15.87
N MET A 285 8.04 -72.29 -15.37
CA MET A 285 8.29 -72.82 -14.03
C MET A 285 9.70 -73.41 -13.89
N ARG A 286 10.32 -73.19 -12.73
CA ARG A 286 11.69 -73.60 -12.45
C ARG A 286 11.84 -74.13 -11.03
N LYS A 287 12.86 -74.97 -10.78
CA LYS A 287 13.21 -75.42 -9.43
C LYS A 287 14.00 -74.37 -8.67
N TYR A 288 13.82 -74.31 -7.35
CA TYR A 288 14.66 -73.55 -6.43
C TYR A 288 15.19 -74.45 -5.30
N THR A 289 16.23 -73.99 -4.61
CA THR A 289 16.83 -74.63 -3.44
C THR A 289 16.92 -73.63 -2.30
N LEU A 290 16.81 -74.12 -1.05
CA LEU A 290 16.94 -73.30 0.15
C LEU A 290 18.35 -73.48 0.77
N PRO A 291 18.99 -72.43 1.29
CA PRO A 291 18.52 -71.05 1.29
C PRO A 291 18.47 -70.46 -0.13
N LEU A 292 17.38 -69.75 -0.42
CA LEU A 292 17.15 -69.09 -1.70
C LEU A 292 17.47 -67.61 -1.54
N ASN A 293 18.54 -67.17 -2.19
CA ASN A 293 18.82 -65.75 -2.38
C ASN A 293 18.09 -65.29 -3.64
N LEU A 294 17.16 -64.37 -3.48
CA LEU A 294 16.31 -63.85 -4.53
C LEU A 294 16.44 -62.33 -4.58
N LYS A 295 16.63 -61.79 -5.78
CA LYS A 295 16.55 -60.36 -6.07
C LYS A 295 15.47 -60.13 -7.10
N LEU A 296 14.59 -59.17 -6.84
CA LEU A 296 13.58 -58.67 -7.76
C LEU A 296 13.96 -57.23 -8.11
N ALA A 297 13.79 -56.87 -9.37
CA ALA A 297 14.05 -55.52 -9.85
C ALA A 297 12.91 -55.06 -10.75
N VAL A 298 12.48 -53.83 -10.55
CA VAL A 298 11.55 -53.14 -11.45
C VAL A 298 12.17 -51.78 -11.75
N SER A 299 12.39 -51.48 -13.02
CA SER A 299 12.95 -50.20 -13.45
C SER A 299 12.03 -49.50 -14.45
N GLU A 300 11.96 -48.18 -14.37
CA GLU A 300 11.28 -47.36 -15.36
C GLU A 300 12.28 -46.58 -16.23
N ASN A 301 11.83 -46.24 -17.43
CA ASN A 301 12.45 -45.27 -18.32
C ASN A 301 11.36 -44.68 -19.21
N PHE A 302 11.51 -43.46 -19.71
CA PHE A 302 10.51 -42.86 -20.58
C PHE A 302 11.11 -42.07 -21.74
N SER A 303 10.26 -41.83 -22.73
CA SER A 303 10.46 -40.86 -23.80
C SER A 303 9.27 -39.92 -23.83
N SER A 304 9.28 -38.91 -24.69
CA SER A 304 8.12 -38.03 -24.87
C SER A 304 6.83 -38.74 -25.34
N ASN A 305 6.90 -40.02 -25.75
CA ASN A 305 5.80 -40.75 -26.37
C ASN A 305 5.46 -42.11 -25.72
N ALA A 306 6.22 -42.57 -24.74
CA ALA A 306 5.94 -43.81 -24.03
C ALA A 306 6.74 -43.91 -22.72
N VAL A 307 6.18 -44.63 -21.74
CA VAL A 307 6.91 -45.15 -20.59
C VAL A 307 7.22 -46.62 -20.80
N TYR A 308 8.39 -47.05 -20.33
CA TYR A 308 8.92 -48.39 -20.39
C TYR A 308 9.13 -48.90 -18.97
N ILE A 309 8.55 -50.05 -18.63
CA ILE A 309 8.72 -50.71 -17.34
C ILE A 309 9.40 -52.04 -17.61
N SER A 310 10.55 -52.27 -17.00
CA SER A 310 11.29 -53.52 -17.13
C SER A 310 11.21 -54.31 -15.83
N PHE A 311 10.95 -55.62 -15.97
CA PHE A 311 10.82 -56.55 -14.85
C PHE A 311 11.95 -57.57 -14.90
N GLY A 312 12.64 -57.73 -13.78
CA GLY A 312 13.81 -58.58 -13.70
C GLY A 312 13.95 -59.33 -12.38
N TYR A 313 14.73 -60.39 -12.41
CA TYR A 313 15.08 -61.16 -11.22
C TYR A 313 16.54 -61.65 -11.26
N SER A 314 17.08 -62.00 -10.10
CA SER A 314 18.28 -62.82 -9.97
C SER A 314 18.07 -63.90 -8.90
N LEU A 315 18.69 -65.05 -9.11
CA LEU A 315 18.61 -66.22 -8.23
C LEU A 315 20.01 -66.68 -7.83
N GLY A 316 20.20 -66.99 -6.55
CA GLY A 316 21.47 -67.44 -6.00
C GLY A 316 22.44 -66.28 -5.75
N GLU A 317 23.74 -66.51 -5.98
CA GLU A 317 24.80 -65.52 -5.74
C GLU A 317 25.06 -64.60 -6.95
N SER A 318 24.29 -64.73 -8.03
CA SER A 318 24.45 -63.89 -9.21
C SER A 318 24.00 -62.46 -8.94
N GLU A 319 24.87 -61.48 -9.23
CA GLU A 319 24.51 -60.06 -9.19
C GLU A 319 23.78 -59.60 -10.48
N GLU A 320 23.86 -60.39 -11.56
CA GLU A 320 23.27 -60.07 -12.86
C GLU A 320 21.75 -60.28 -12.85
N ILE A 321 20.99 -59.24 -13.25
CA ILE A 321 19.53 -59.28 -13.36
C ILE A 321 19.14 -59.85 -14.72
N THR A 322 18.32 -60.90 -14.72
CA THR A 322 17.62 -61.39 -15.90
C THR A 322 16.32 -60.62 -16.09
N TRP A 323 16.27 -59.75 -17.09
CA TRP A 323 15.06 -59.02 -17.48
C TRP A 323 14.15 -59.91 -18.34
N TYR A 324 12.95 -60.22 -17.84
CA TYR A 324 12.06 -61.19 -18.47
C TYR A 324 10.87 -60.56 -19.20
N ASP A 325 10.50 -59.32 -18.85
CA ASP A 325 9.53 -58.54 -19.61
C ASP A 325 9.90 -57.06 -19.66
N LYS A 326 9.46 -56.41 -20.74
CA LYS A 326 9.56 -54.97 -20.94
C LYS A 326 8.20 -54.46 -21.42
N VAL A 327 7.43 -53.94 -20.47
CA VAL A 327 6.13 -53.34 -20.71
C VAL A 327 6.29 -51.91 -21.25
N ILE A 328 5.44 -51.56 -22.21
CA ILE A 328 5.41 -50.28 -22.90
C ILE A 328 3.99 -49.73 -22.75
N ILE A 329 3.89 -48.52 -22.21
CA ILE A 329 2.65 -47.75 -22.13
C ILE A 329 2.79 -46.56 -23.08
N PRO A 330 2.20 -46.60 -24.29
CA PRO A 330 2.26 -45.50 -25.24
C PRO A 330 1.42 -44.32 -24.73
N GLN A 331 2.08 -43.19 -24.45
CA GLN A 331 1.44 -41.96 -23.98
C GLN A 331 2.24 -40.76 -24.49
N THR A 332 1.58 -39.82 -25.18
CA THR A 332 2.25 -38.65 -25.74
C THR A 332 2.32 -37.50 -24.75
N GLY A 333 3.34 -36.66 -24.90
CA GLY A 333 3.51 -35.45 -24.10
C GLY A 333 4.04 -35.71 -22.69
N ILE A 334 4.70 -36.85 -22.45
CA ILE A 334 5.32 -37.16 -21.15
C ILE A 334 6.42 -36.13 -20.87
N THR A 335 6.35 -35.53 -19.68
CA THR A 335 7.34 -34.56 -19.16
C THR A 335 8.21 -35.18 -18.07
N SER A 336 7.69 -36.14 -17.30
CA SER A 336 8.44 -36.95 -16.34
C SER A 336 7.74 -38.30 -16.12
N ALA A 337 8.52 -39.32 -15.80
CA ALA A 337 8.04 -40.55 -15.17
C ALA A 337 9.03 -40.92 -14.06
N SER A 338 8.52 -41.49 -12.98
CA SER A 338 9.32 -42.01 -11.87
C SER A 338 8.44 -42.88 -10.98
N PHE A 339 9.00 -43.93 -10.39
CA PHE A 339 8.34 -44.53 -9.23
C PHE A 339 8.35 -43.55 -8.07
N ILE A 340 7.32 -43.61 -7.24
CA ILE A 340 7.08 -42.67 -6.16
C ILE A 340 6.66 -43.41 -4.90
N ILE A 341 7.19 -42.95 -3.77
CA ILE A 341 6.65 -43.20 -2.43
C ILE A 341 6.22 -41.85 -1.89
N SER A 342 5.02 -41.72 -1.32
CA SER A 342 4.53 -40.44 -0.78
C SER A 342 3.58 -40.64 0.39
N GLY A 343 4.00 -40.17 1.57
CA GLY A 343 3.15 -40.14 2.77
C GLY A 343 2.20 -38.93 2.82
N PHE A 344 2.19 -38.08 1.78
CA PHE A 344 1.38 -36.84 1.75
C PHE A 344 -0.02 -37.04 1.16
N SER A 345 -0.23 -38.11 0.40
CA SER A 345 -1.47 -38.34 -0.31
C SER A 345 -1.60 -39.79 -0.75
N GLN A 346 -2.82 -40.21 -1.03
CA GLN A 346 -3.13 -41.43 -1.74
C GLN A 346 -3.15 -41.18 -3.27
N THR A 347 -3.08 -42.25 -4.05
CA THR A 347 -3.31 -42.22 -5.50
C THR A 347 -4.73 -41.74 -5.81
N PRO A 348 -5.00 -41.26 -7.04
CA PRO A 348 -6.36 -40.86 -7.42
C PRO A 348 -7.42 -41.97 -7.34
N SER A 349 -7.02 -43.25 -7.34
CA SER A 349 -7.91 -44.40 -7.10
C SER A 349 -8.08 -44.74 -5.61
N GLY A 350 -7.38 -44.04 -4.69
CA GLY A 350 -7.50 -44.18 -3.25
C GLY A 350 -6.45 -45.08 -2.59
N HIS A 351 -5.47 -45.58 -3.34
CA HIS A 351 -4.40 -46.48 -2.86
C HIS A 351 -3.20 -45.70 -2.33
N PHE A 352 -2.22 -46.36 -1.71
CA PHE A 352 -1.03 -45.64 -1.26
C PHE A 352 -0.02 -45.44 -2.40
N TYR A 353 0.77 -44.38 -2.31
CA TYR A 353 2.01 -44.27 -3.06
C TYR A 353 3.10 -44.95 -2.22
N ASP A 354 3.16 -46.26 -2.24
CA ASP A 354 4.07 -47.05 -1.41
C ASP A 354 4.99 -47.95 -2.26
N SER A 355 5.90 -48.61 -1.56
CA SER A 355 6.68 -49.71 -2.11
C SER A 355 6.76 -50.83 -1.10
N GLU A 356 6.35 -52.03 -1.51
CA GLU A 356 6.23 -53.18 -0.63
C GLU A 356 6.96 -54.40 -1.19
N LEU A 357 7.54 -55.19 -0.29
CA LEU A 357 8.10 -56.52 -0.54
C LEU A 357 7.47 -57.48 0.48
N VAL A 358 6.36 -58.10 0.08
CA VAL A 358 5.44 -58.79 1.01
C VAL A 358 5.09 -60.21 0.56
N PHE A 359 4.93 -61.10 1.52
CA PHE A 359 4.43 -62.45 1.31
C PHE A 359 2.91 -62.50 1.41
N GLY A 360 2.29 -63.32 0.55
CA GLY A 360 0.86 -63.61 0.57
C GLY A 360 0.54 -64.93 -0.15
N GLY A 361 -0.74 -65.17 -0.43
CA GLY A 361 -1.19 -66.25 -1.31
C GLY A 361 -0.69 -66.11 -2.76
N GLU A 362 -0.87 -67.15 -3.57
CA GLU A 362 -0.33 -67.17 -4.96
C GLU A 362 -1.11 -66.24 -5.92
N GLY A 363 -2.41 -66.05 -5.70
CA GLY A 363 -3.23 -65.17 -6.54
C GLY A 363 -4.72 -65.27 -6.25
N ASN A 364 -5.55 -64.56 -7.01
CA ASN A 364 -7.01 -64.52 -6.86
C ASN A 364 -7.47 -64.16 -5.43
N ARG A 365 -6.77 -63.24 -4.76
CA ARG A 365 -7.04 -62.79 -3.39
C ARG A 365 -6.91 -63.91 -2.35
N GLU A 366 -6.09 -64.92 -2.64
CA GLU A 366 -5.84 -66.01 -1.71
C GLU A 366 -5.20 -65.49 -0.41
N ILE A 367 -5.77 -65.92 0.72
CA ILE A 367 -5.14 -65.85 2.03
C ILE A 367 -4.57 -67.24 2.31
N THR A 368 -3.24 -67.36 2.39
CA THR A 368 -2.56 -68.63 2.63
C THR A 368 -2.00 -68.70 4.05
N ASN A 369 -1.76 -69.93 4.53
CA ASN A 369 -1.05 -70.18 5.79
C ASN A 369 0.33 -70.74 5.51
N PHE A 370 1.32 -70.28 6.25
CA PHE A 370 2.70 -70.75 6.20
C PHE A 370 2.96 -71.72 7.36
N THR A 371 3.20 -73.00 7.06
CA THR A 371 3.62 -73.96 8.09
C THR A 371 5.10 -73.82 8.44
N LYS A 372 5.90 -73.21 7.54
CA LYS A 372 7.28 -72.77 7.79
C LYS A 372 7.54 -71.46 7.09
N MET A 373 8.14 -70.51 7.81
CA MET A 373 8.68 -69.27 7.24
C MET A 373 9.92 -68.84 8.02
N ASN A 374 10.99 -68.56 7.28
CA ASN A 374 12.14 -67.81 7.76
C ASN A 374 12.77 -67.12 6.56
N ALA A 375 12.57 -65.81 6.44
CA ALA A 375 13.09 -65.01 5.34
C ALA A 375 13.60 -63.66 5.83
N GLN A 376 14.78 -63.25 5.36
CA GLN A 376 15.30 -61.90 5.58
C GLN A 376 15.01 -61.03 4.36
N LEU A 377 14.46 -59.84 4.58
CA LEU A 377 14.03 -58.93 3.52
C LEU A 377 14.82 -57.62 3.53
N MET A 378 15.03 -57.05 2.35
CA MET A 378 15.61 -55.72 2.17
C MET A 378 15.02 -55.06 0.93
N LEU A 379 14.76 -53.77 1.02
CA LEU A 379 14.26 -52.94 -0.07
C LEU A 379 15.26 -51.81 -0.34
N LYS A 380 15.52 -51.52 -1.60
CA LYS A 380 16.44 -50.46 -2.05
C LYS A 380 15.86 -49.72 -3.24
N TYR A 381 16.25 -48.46 -3.37
CA TYR A 381 15.85 -47.60 -4.48
C TYR A 381 17.07 -47.04 -5.19
N VAL A 382 17.06 -47.06 -6.51
CA VAL A 382 18.04 -46.35 -7.35
C VAL A 382 17.42 -45.03 -7.79
N LEU A 383 18.05 -43.92 -7.43
CA LEU A 383 17.61 -42.58 -7.80
C LEU A 383 18.03 -42.25 -9.24
N GLU A 384 17.48 -41.17 -9.79
CA GLU A 384 17.84 -40.63 -11.11
C GLU A 384 19.35 -40.40 -11.29
N ASN A 385 20.05 -40.03 -10.22
CA ASN A 385 21.50 -39.80 -10.22
C ASN A 385 22.32 -41.08 -10.00
N GLU A 386 21.72 -42.26 -10.16
CA GLU A 386 22.30 -43.60 -9.94
C GLU A 386 22.67 -43.91 -8.47
N THR A 387 22.32 -43.04 -7.52
CA THR A 387 22.60 -43.30 -6.10
C THR A 387 21.62 -44.33 -5.56
N ILE A 388 22.11 -45.28 -4.76
CA ILE A 388 21.28 -46.27 -4.08
C ILE A 388 20.96 -45.75 -2.68
N VAL A 389 19.67 -45.74 -2.33
CA VAL A 389 19.17 -45.37 -1.00
C VAL A 389 18.33 -46.50 -0.40
N LEU A 390 18.16 -46.47 0.92
CA LEU A 390 17.27 -47.35 1.66
C LEU A 390 16.02 -46.57 2.10
N PRO A 391 14.88 -47.25 2.31
CA PRO A 391 13.70 -46.68 2.96
C PRO A 391 14.07 -45.93 4.26
N MET A 392 13.40 -44.79 4.51
CA MET A 392 13.58 -44.06 5.78
C MET A 392 12.86 -44.76 6.93
N SER A 393 11.75 -45.43 6.63
CA SER A 393 10.95 -46.21 7.57
C SER A 393 10.41 -47.46 6.87
N LEU A 394 10.29 -48.57 7.58
CA LEU A 394 9.64 -49.78 7.09
C LEU A 394 8.58 -50.27 8.08
N TYR A 395 7.42 -50.65 7.55
CA TYR A 395 6.34 -51.34 8.28
C TYR A 395 6.36 -52.83 7.97
N GLY A 396 5.87 -53.65 8.91
CA GLY A 396 5.91 -55.12 8.81
C GLY A 396 4.84 -55.74 7.91
N PHE A 397 4.05 -54.93 7.21
CA PHE A 397 2.87 -55.33 6.44
C PHE A 397 2.70 -54.43 5.23
N GLY A 398 1.99 -54.94 4.21
CA GLY A 398 1.61 -54.23 2.99
C GLY A 398 0.13 -53.84 2.97
N SER A 399 -0.32 -53.20 1.88
CA SER A 399 -1.69 -52.65 1.77
C SER A 399 -2.42 -53.00 0.48
N ASP A 400 -1.81 -52.74 -0.68
CA ASP A 400 -2.53 -52.77 -1.95
C ASP A 400 -2.66 -54.19 -2.52
N THR A 401 -1.80 -55.09 -2.06
CA THR A 401 -1.92 -56.51 -2.35
C THR A 401 -3.19 -57.11 -1.74
N ALA A 402 -4.00 -57.77 -2.57
CA ALA A 402 -5.21 -58.45 -2.13
C ALA A 402 -4.93 -59.85 -1.54
N GLU A 403 -3.85 -60.51 -1.96
CA GLU A 403 -3.38 -61.76 -1.38
C GLU A 403 -2.74 -61.54 0.01
N GLY A 404 -3.04 -62.42 0.96
CA GLY A 404 -2.61 -62.26 2.36
C GLY A 404 -1.95 -63.49 2.96
N ALA A 405 -1.38 -63.30 4.14
CA ALA A 405 -0.98 -64.34 5.08
C ALA A 405 -1.77 -64.18 6.38
N ASP A 406 -2.11 -65.29 7.05
CA ASP A 406 -2.84 -65.27 8.33
C ASP A 406 -1.99 -65.74 9.53
N ASP A 407 -0.70 -65.99 9.30
CA ASP A 407 0.19 -66.58 10.31
C ASP A 407 1.65 -66.12 10.21
N LEU A 408 1.90 -64.94 9.62
CA LEU A 408 3.23 -64.34 9.50
C LEU A 408 3.40 -63.10 10.37
N SER A 409 4.65 -62.80 10.75
CA SER A 409 5.06 -61.58 11.43
C SER A 409 6.46 -61.16 10.99
N THR A 410 6.67 -59.87 10.75
CA THR A 410 7.98 -59.30 10.45
C THR A 410 8.58 -58.66 11.70
N ASN A 411 9.79 -59.07 12.08
CA ASN A 411 10.50 -58.52 13.23
C ASN A 411 11.94 -58.14 12.84
N LEU A 412 12.54 -57.20 13.56
CA LEU A 412 13.93 -56.84 13.35
C LEU A 412 14.85 -57.79 14.13
N ILE A 413 15.59 -58.65 13.43
CA ILE A 413 16.56 -59.58 14.03
C ILE A 413 17.94 -59.18 13.54
N ASP A 414 18.85 -58.84 14.47
CA ASP A 414 20.20 -58.36 14.18
C ASP A 414 20.24 -57.17 13.18
N GLY A 415 19.23 -56.30 13.23
CA GLY A 415 19.11 -55.13 12.36
C GLY A 415 18.56 -55.41 10.97
N ILE A 416 18.11 -56.64 10.69
CA ILE A 416 17.55 -57.04 9.40
C ILE A 416 16.07 -57.45 9.57
N PRO A 417 15.14 -56.87 8.79
CA PRO A 417 13.75 -57.32 8.78
C PRO A 417 13.66 -58.81 8.44
N THR A 418 13.09 -59.59 9.35
CA THR A 418 12.99 -61.04 9.25
C THR A 418 11.54 -61.46 9.42
N VAL A 419 11.00 -62.15 8.41
CA VAL A 419 9.65 -62.71 8.39
C VAL A 419 9.69 -64.12 8.94
N GLN A 420 8.83 -64.40 9.91
CA GLN A 420 8.68 -65.70 10.57
C GLN A 420 7.20 -65.99 10.84
N ILE A 421 6.89 -67.22 11.25
CA ILE A 421 5.55 -67.56 11.73
C ILE A 421 5.21 -66.71 12.97
N GLY A 422 4.04 -66.09 13.00
CA GLY A 422 3.60 -65.20 14.07
C GLY A 422 2.19 -64.67 13.89
N SER A 423 1.77 -63.76 14.77
CA SER A 423 0.42 -63.19 14.81
C SER A 423 0.34 -61.78 14.22
N GLY A 424 1.20 -61.46 13.24
CA GLY A 424 1.32 -60.12 12.66
C GLY A 424 2.18 -59.16 13.48
N ASN A 425 2.79 -58.19 12.81
CA ASN A 425 3.43 -57.03 13.43
C ASN A 425 3.07 -55.78 12.61
N PHE A 426 2.09 -55.03 13.09
CA PHE A 426 1.57 -53.82 12.44
C PHE A 426 2.23 -52.55 13.02
N TYR A 427 3.51 -52.62 13.39
CA TYR A 427 4.27 -51.48 13.86
C TYR A 427 5.47 -51.22 12.92
N PRO A 428 6.05 -50.01 12.94
CA PRO A 428 7.32 -49.74 12.29
C PRO A 428 8.40 -50.73 12.77
N VAL A 429 9.05 -51.42 11.83
CA VAL A 429 10.06 -52.46 12.08
C VAL A 429 11.49 -51.91 11.98
N PHE A 430 11.70 -50.88 11.16
CA PHE A 430 13.01 -50.27 10.92
C PHE A 430 12.90 -48.78 10.63
N TYR A 431 13.90 -48.00 11.05
CA TYR A 431 14.09 -46.60 10.63
C TYR A 431 15.55 -46.34 10.29
N SER A 432 15.80 -45.63 9.19
CA SER A 432 17.12 -45.16 8.79
C SER A 432 17.31 -43.73 9.29
N VAL A 433 18.32 -43.51 10.15
CA VAL A 433 18.63 -42.20 10.74
C VAL A 433 19.51 -41.31 9.84
N ASN A 434 19.81 -41.73 8.60
CA ASN A 434 20.71 -40.99 7.71
C ASN A 434 19.96 -39.94 6.89
N LEU A 435 19.28 -39.03 7.59
CA LEU A 435 18.58 -37.90 6.98
C LEU A 435 19.60 -36.85 6.54
N SER A 436 19.36 -36.25 5.37
CA SER A 436 20.15 -35.11 4.92
C SER A 436 19.94 -33.94 5.87
N LYS A 437 21.04 -33.28 6.27
CA LYS A 437 21.01 -32.15 7.21
C LYS A 437 20.12 -31.04 6.66
N LEU A 438 19.18 -30.56 7.48
CA LEU A 438 18.30 -29.45 7.15
C LEU A 438 19.11 -28.22 6.69
N SER A 439 18.75 -27.69 5.54
CA SER A 439 19.25 -26.44 5.00
C SER A 439 18.18 -25.75 4.15
N ALA A 440 18.30 -24.46 3.90
CA ALA A 440 17.37 -23.74 3.05
C ALA A 440 18.06 -22.70 2.18
N LYS A 441 17.52 -22.48 0.97
CA LYS A 441 17.76 -21.29 0.17
C LYS A 441 16.60 -20.34 0.39
N ILE A 442 16.89 -19.15 0.90
CA ILE A 442 15.88 -18.15 1.23
C ILE A 442 16.20 -16.86 0.48
N ALA A 443 15.17 -16.23 -0.10
CA ALA A 443 15.24 -14.89 -0.65
C ALA A 443 14.08 -14.05 -0.13
N ILE A 444 14.36 -12.79 0.15
CA ILE A 444 13.40 -11.81 0.67
C ILE A 444 13.34 -10.62 -0.28
N SER A 445 12.13 -10.16 -0.59
CA SER A 445 11.85 -8.84 -1.20
C SER A 445 10.97 -8.02 -0.26
N TYR A 446 11.21 -6.71 -0.22
CA TYR A 446 10.44 -5.77 0.59
C TYR A 446 10.34 -4.42 -0.14
N PRO A 447 9.24 -3.66 0.03
CA PRO A 447 9.13 -2.30 -0.51
C PRO A 447 10.04 -1.35 0.27
N ASN A 448 10.24 -0.13 -0.21
CA ASN A 448 10.91 0.87 0.61
C ASN A 448 10.14 1.07 1.94
N ALA A 449 10.87 1.11 3.04
CA ALA A 449 10.31 1.25 4.38
C ALA A 449 10.55 2.66 4.92
N ASP A 450 9.53 3.23 5.54
CA ASP A 450 9.58 4.48 6.31
C ASP A 450 9.38 4.17 7.78
N ALA A 451 9.90 5.07 8.62
CA ALA A 451 9.62 5.05 10.04
C ALA A 451 8.09 5.09 10.29
N ASP A 452 7.66 4.48 11.40
CA ASP A 452 6.27 4.51 11.86
C ASP A 452 5.21 3.82 10.97
N VAL A 453 5.62 3.22 9.84
CA VAL A 453 4.74 2.47 8.93
C VAL A 453 5.16 1.00 8.83
N GLY A 454 4.23 0.09 9.09
CA GLY A 454 4.45 -1.35 8.89
C GLY A 454 4.41 -1.72 7.41
N PHE A 455 5.19 -2.71 7.00
CA PHE A 455 5.33 -3.12 5.61
C PHE A 455 5.38 -4.65 5.47
N PRO A 456 4.88 -5.20 4.35
CA PRO A 456 5.01 -6.61 4.07
C PRO A 456 6.41 -6.95 3.57
N ILE A 457 6.90 -8.14 3.92
CA ILE A 457 8.05 -8.78 3.29
C ILE A 457 7.56 -10.03 2.57
N GLU A 458 8.01 -10.20 1.33
CA GLU A 458 7.82 -11.40 0.52
C GLU A 458 8.99 -12.33 0.75
N ILE A 459 8.70 -13.57 1.14
CA ILE A 459 9.70 -14.59 1.38
C ILE A 459 9.49 -15.73 0.40
N SER A 460 10.55 -16.09 -0.31
CA SER A 460 10.62 -17.30 -1.12
C SER A 460 11.68 -18.24 -0.55
N SER A 461 11.32 -19.51 -0.45
CA SER A 461 12.15 -20.52 0.19
C SER A 461 12.16 -21.83 -0.59
N GLN A 462 13.31 -22.50 -0.57
CA GLN A 462 13.50 -23.88 -0.99
C GLN A 462 14.30 -24.61 0.10
N ILE A 463 13.64 -25.51 0.80
CA ILE A 463 14.23 -26.41 1.79
C ILE A 463 14.98 -27.54 1.07
N ILE A 464 16.10 -27.94 1.67
CA ILE A 464 16.96 -29.03 1.21
C ILE A 464 17.30 -29.87 2.44
N GLY A 465 16.79 -31.10 2.47
CA GLY A 465 16.91 -32.01 3.62
C GLY A 465 16.00 -31.65 4.80
N GLY A 466 16.22 -32.30 5.94
CA GLY A 466 15.27 -32.30 7.05
C GLY A 466 13.97 -33.03 6.70
N LEU A 467 13.02 -33.06 7.64
CA LEU A 467 11.70 -33.67 7.44
C LEU A 467 10.56 -32.66 7.70
N PRO A 468 9.53 -32.60 6.85
CA PRO A 468 8.38 -31.74 7.09
C PRO A 468 7.55 -32.22 8.30
N PRO A 469 6.65 -31.38 8.84
CA PRO A 469 6.44 -29.98 8.45
C PRO A 469 7.59 -29.06 8.89
N TYR A 470 7.87 -28.05 8.06
CA TYR A 470 8.84 -27.00 8.31
C TYR A 470 8.17 -25.79 8.97
N THR A 471 8.66 -25.37 10.13
CA THR A 471 8.18 -24.19 10.85
C THR A 471 9.14 -23.04 10.65
N TYR A 472 8.65 -21.98 9.99
CA TYR A 472 9.35 -20.73 9.78
C TYR A 472 9.09 -19.79 10.96
N ILE A 473 10.14 -19.21 11.51
CA ILE A 473 10.07 -18.14 12.51
C ILE A 473 10.89 -16.96 11.98
N ILE A 474 10.25 -15.79 11.89
CA ILE A 474 10.88 -14.58 11.37
C ILE A 474 11.25 -13.68 12.53
N TYR A 475 12.53 -13.35 12.63
CA TYR A 475 13.06 -12.43 13.62
C TYR A 475 13.38 -11.09 12.97
N VAL A 476 12.95 -10.00 13.62
CA VAL A 476 13.40 -8.63 13.34
C VAL A 476 14.17 -8.15 14.57
N ASP A 477 15.44 -7.78 14.38
CA ASP A 477 16.38 -7.39 15.44
C ASP A 477 16.44 -8.40 16.61
N GLY A 478 16.32 -9.69 16.29
CA GLY A 478 16.35 -10.78 17.26
C GLY A 478 15.02 -11.08 17.95
N SER A 479 13.94 -10.35 17.65
CA SER A 479 12.60 -10.61 18.21
C SER A 479 11.70 -11.32 17.18
N PRO A 480 11.01 -12.42 17.54
CA PRO A 480 10.13 -13.14 16.61
C PRO A 480 8.85 -12.32 16.36
N ILE A 481 8.49 -12.13 15.09
CA ILE A 481 7.31 -11.35 14.67
C ILE A 481 6.25 -12.19 13.95
N TYR A 482 6.63 -13.36 13.44
CA TYR A 482 5.76 -14.17 12.59
C TYR A 482 6.18 -15.64 12.66
N GLN A 483 5.19 -16.54 12.62
CA GLN A 483 5.39 -17.98 12.59
C GLN A 483 4.42 -18.63 11.58
N LEU A 484 4.94 -19.56 10.79
CA LEU A 484 4.18 -20.33 9.81
C LEU A 484 4.72 -21.75 9.71
N THR A 485 3.84 -22.75 9.66
CA THR A 485 4.22 -24.15 9.47
C THR A 485 3.71 -24.65 8.13
N SER A 486 4.55 -25.33 7.35
CA SER A 486 4.21 -25.85 6.03
C SER A 486 4.85 -27.20 5.77
N TYR A 487 4.15 -28.08 5.07
CA TYR A 487 4.69 -29.36 4.60
C TYR A 487 5.47 -29.23 3.29
N SER A 488 5.36 -28.08 2.61
CA SER A 488 6.03 -27.85 1.34
C SER A 488 7.51 -27.55 1.53
N ASP A 489 8.37 -28.22 0.77
CA ASP A 489 9.79 -27.89 0.67
C ASP A 489 10.01 -26.59 -0.10
N LYS A 490 9.04 -26.13 -0.89
CA LYS A 490 9.06 -24.85 -1.60
C LYS A 490 7.89 -23.98 -1.18
N LEU A 491 8.18 -22.80 -0.64
CA LEU A 491 7.14 -21.92 -0.12
C LEU A 491 7.39 -20.46 -0.47
N ASN A 492 6.33 -19.79 -0.93
CA ASN A 492 6.26 -18.35 -1.08
C ASN A 492 5.16 -17.82 -0.15
N PHE A 493 5.48 -16.85 0.69
CA PHE A 493 4.50 -16.28 1.62
C PHE A 493 4.85 -14.84 1.99
N LEU A 494 3.85 -14.13 2.53
CA LEU A 494 3.98 -12.77 3.03
C LEU A 494 4.05 -12.81 4.55
N ALA A 495 4.96 -12.02 5.12
CA ALA A 495 4.97 -11.70 6.55
C ALA A 495 4.88 -10.19 6.72
N PHE A 496 4.20 -9.73 7.76
CA PHE A 496 4.03 -8.30 8.00
C PHE A 496 4.96 -7.82 9.12
N VAL A 497 5.82 -6.87 8.80
CA VAL A 497 6.73 -6.22 9.76
C VAL A 497 6.00 -5.01 10.35
N GLN A 498 5.94 -4.95 11.68
CA GLN A 498 5.38 -3.80 12.40
C GLN A 498 6.26 -2.56 12.22
N PRO A 499 5.72 -1.34 12.45
CA PRO A 499 6.50 -0.11 12.40
C PRO A 499 7.85 -0.18 13.13
N LEU A 500 8.91 0.28 12.47
CA LEU A 500 10.28 0.31 12.99
C LEU A 500 10.77 1.76 13.11
N ASN A 501 11.83 1.96 13.91
CA ASN A 501 12.51 3.24 14.00
C ASN A 501 13.34 3.51 12.74
N GLU A 502 13.78 4.75 12.52
CA GLU A 502 14.72 5.07 11.44
C GLU A 502 16.07 4.33 11.62
N GLY A 503 16.64 3.84 10.51
CA GLY A 503 17.97 3.22 10.50
C GLY A 503 18.01 1.80 9.92
N GLY A 504 19.13 1.12 10.16
CA GLY A 504 19.37 -0.25 9.69
C GLY A 504 18.83 -1.29 10.67
N HIS A 505 18.00 -2.20 10.17
CA HIS A 505 17.39 -3.31 10.89
C HIS A 505 17.78 -4.64 10.24
N TYR A 506 17.72 -5.74 11.02
CA TYR A 506 18.13 -7.05 10.54
C TYR A 506 16.98 -8.05 10.61
N ILE A 507 16.75 -8.76 9.50
CA ILE A 507 15.87 -9.92 9.44
C ILE A 507 16.69 -11.20 9.42
N VAL A 508 16.30 -12.15 10.27
CA VAL A 508 16.79 -13.53 10.27
C VAL A 508 15.59 -14.46 10.20
N ILE A 509 15.65 -15.47 9.35
CA ILE A 509 14.62 -16.50 9.23
C ILE A 509 15.18 -17.79 9.78
N GLU A 510 14.52 -18.33 10.79
CA GLU A 510 14.75 -19.68 11.29
C GLU A 510 13.75 -20.63 10.62
N VAL A 511 14.22 -21.79 10.21
CA VAL A 511 13.39 -22.89 9.74
C VAL A 511 13.68 -24.10 10.61
N ASN A 512 12.64 -24.63 11.26
CA ASN A 512 12.70 -25.84 12.06
C ASN A 512 12.03 -27.00 11.31
N ASP A 513 12.66 -28.16 11.26
CA ASP A 513 12.03 -29.39 10.77
C ASP A 513 11.24 -30.10 11.88
N SER A 514 10.52 -31.17 11.54
CA SER A 514 9.67 -31.92 12.48
C SER A 514 10.44 -32.72 13.53
N LEU A 515 11.75 -32.90 13.34
CA LEU A 515 12.64 -33.52 14.32
C LEU A 515 13.30 -32.49 15.25
N GLY A 516 13.01 -31.20 15.07
CA GLY A 516 13.57 -30.10 15.86
C GLY A 516 14.96 -29.65 15.41
N ASN A 517 15.42 -30.03 14.21
CA ASN A 517 16.62 -29.46 13.63
C ASN A 517 16.31 -28.05 13.11
N SER A 518 17.24 -27.12 13.29
CA SER A 518 17.08 -25.72 12.90
C SER A 518 18.08 -25.32 11.81
N PHE A 519 17.61 -24.52 10.85
CA PHE A 519 18.42 -23.76 9.91
C PHE A 519 18.18 -22.27 10.14
N PHE A 520 19.24 -21.47 10.15
CA PHE A 520 19.16 -20.00 10.21
C PHE A 520 19.67 -19.41 8.90
N SER A 521 18.91 -18.46 8.35
CA SER A 521 19.37 -17.67 7.21
C SER A 521 20.55 -16.76 7.59
N ASN A 522 21.24 -16.24 6.58
CA ASN A 522 22.04 -15.03 6.78
C ASN A 522 21.14 -13.86 7.20
N SER A 523 21.71 -12.83 7.82
CA SER A 523 20.98 -11.59 8.15
C SER A 523 20.72 -10.78 6.89
N TYR A 524 19.46 -10.39 6.67
CA TYR A 524 19.06 -9.45 5.63
C TYR A 524 18.94 -8.05 6.26
N THR A 525 19.65 -7.07 5.71
CA THR A 525 19.55 -5.69 6.18
C THR A 525 18.38 -4.98 5.51
N ILE A 526 17.57 -4.31 6.32
CA ILE A 526 16.52 -3.39 5.89
C ILE A 526 16.89 -2.00 6.36
N ASN A 527 16.78 -1.01 5.46
CA ASN A 527 16.95 0.39 5.84
C ASN A 527 15.57 1.04 5.91
N VAL A 528 15.24 1.55 7.09
CA VAL A 528 14.02 2.29 7.36
C VAL A 528 14.36 3.78 7.27
N ASN A 529 13.69 4.47 6.35
CA ASN A 529 13.94 5.88 6.08
C ASN A 529 13.25 6.77 7.13
N PRO A 530 13.87 7.91 7.50
CA PRO A 530 13.19 8.93 8.31
C PRO A 530 12.03 9.57 7.56
N ASP A 531 11.06 10.17 8.27
CA ASP A 531 9.98 10.96 7.65
C ASP A 531 10.51 12.09 6.74
N PRO A 532 9.83 12.38 5.61
CA PRO A 532 10.19 13.49 4.74
C PRO A 532 10.07 14.84 5.47
N PHE A 533 10.90 15.78 5.08
CA PHE A 533 10.96 17.13 5.63
C PHE A 533 11.06 18.17 4.50
N VAL A 534 10.43 19.34 4.67
CA VAL A 534 10.39 20.39 3.65
C VAL A 534 10.72 21.80 4.20
N PHE A 535 11.54 22.54 3.46
CA PHE A 535 11.75 23.98 3.65
C PHE A 535 11.09 24.75 2.50
N ILE A 536 10.25 25.75 2.81
CA ILE A 536 9.61 26.65 1.82
C ILE A 536 9.97 28.11 2.11
N SER A 537 10.17 28.90 1.06
CA SER A 537 10.50 30.34 1.14
C SER A 537 10.02 31.07 -0.12
N ALA A 538 9.92 32.40 -0.07
CA ALA A 538 9.71 33.23 -1.26
C ALA A 538 10.76 34.34 -1.32
N ASN A 539 11.00 34.87 -2.52
CA ASN A 539 11.89 36.01 -2.73
C ASN A 539 11.34 37.32 -2.09
N ALA A 540 10.03 37.42 -1.90
CA ALA A 540 9.37 38.50 -1.18
C ALA A 540 8.15 37.96 -0.41
N THR A 541 7.96 38.40 0.83
CA THR A 541 6.79 38.07 1.67
C THR A 541 5.71 39.15 1.63
N GLU A 542 5.98 40.27 0.95
CA GLU A 542 5.05 41.36 0.69
C GLU A 542 5.19 41.78 -0.78
N THR A 543 4.07 41.87 -1.50
CA THR A 543 4.01 42.20 -2.93
C THR A 543 2.70 42.92 -3.26
N ASP A 544 2.49 43.32 -4.51
CA ASP A 544 1.22 43.88 -4.98
C ASP A 544 0.44 42.91 -5.88
N VAL A 545 -0.83 43.22 -6.09
CA VAL A 545 -1.67 42.54 -7.09
C VAL A 545 -1.01 42.60 -8.46
N GLY A 546 -0.82 41.43 -9.08
CA GLY A 546 -0.25 41.29 -10.43
C GLY A 546 1.27 41.16 -10.48
N VAL A 547 2.01 41.40 -9.38
CA VAL A 547 3.47 41.25 -9.36
C VAL A 547 3.84 39.80 -9.03
N PRO A 548 4.54 39.08 -9.94
CA PRO A 548 4.95 37.70 -9.70
C PRO A 548 6.05 37.61 -8.64
N ILE A 549 5.87 36.70 -7.68
CA ILE A 549 6.89 36.27 -6.73
C ILE A 549 7.41 34.88 -7.13
N SER A 550 8.63 34.57 -6.69
CA SER A 550 9.23 33.23 -6.84
C SER A 550 9.25 32.55 -5.48
N ILE A 551 8.52 31.43 -5.39
CA ILE A 551 8.47 30.53 -4.24
C ILE A 551 9.46 29.41 -4.49
N SER A 552 10.32 29.12 -3.52
CA SER A 552 11.30 28.05 -3.59
C SER A 552 11.14 27.07 -2.44
N PHE A 553 11.29 25.78 -2.70
CA PHE A 553 11.33 24.77 -1.64
C PHE A 553 12.29 23.62 -1.95
N TYR A 554 12.60 22.84 -0.91
CA TYR A 554 13.50 21.69 -0.93
C TYR A 554 12.87 20.53 -0.15
N ALA A 555 12.97 19.31 -0.68
CA ALA A 555 12.60 18.07 0.00
C ALA A 555 13.86 17.38 0.58
N PHE A 556 13.81 16.93 1.83
CA PHE A 556 14.85 16.19 2.52
C PHE A 556 14.24 14.96 3.19
N ASN A 557 15.03 13.90 3.44
CA ASN A 557 14.56 12.69 4.14
C ASN A 557 13.38 12.02 3.42
N GLY A 558 12.78 10.97 4.00
CA GLY A 558 11.74 10.17 3.34
C GLY A 558 12.31 9.27 2.24
N THR A 559 11.39 8.66 1.49
CA THR A 559 11.74 7.74 0.41
C THR A 559 11.53 8.37 -0.99
N PRO A 560 12.59 8.77 -1.73
CA PRO A 560 12.45 9.23 -3.12
C PRO A 560 11.82 8.17 -4.04
N GLN A 561 11.06 8.53 -5.07
CA GLN A 561 10.76 9.87 -5.60
C GLN A 561 9.63 10.57 -4.82
N TYR A 562 9.72 11.90 -4.69
CA TYR A 562 8.66 12.71 -4.09
C TYR A 562 7.69 13.26 -5.14
N THR A 563 6.44 13.48 -4.75
CA THR A 563 5.46 14.30 -5.48
C THR A 563 5.14 15.54 -4.65
N TYR A 564 4.79 16.63 -5.31
CA TYR A 564 4.38 17.85 -4.63
C TYR A 564 3.16 18.48 -5.29
N SER A 565 2.36 19.17 -4.48
CA SER A 565 1.30 20.06 -4.94
C SER A 565 1.30 21.31 -4.06
N ILE A 566 1.24 22.47 -4.71
CA ILE A 566 1.27 23.76 -4.04
C ILE A 566 0.01 24.55 -4.39
N TYR A 567 -0.60 25.14 -3.36
CA TYR A 567 -1.88 25.84 -3.45
C TYR A 567 -1.73 27.26 -2.92
N ALA A 568 -2.42 28.21 -3.52
CA ALA A 568 -2.60 29.56 -3.00
C ALA A 568 -4.09 29.78 -2.70
N ASN A 569 -4.44 30.03 -1.43
CA ASN A 569 -5.83 30.15 -0.97
C ASN A 569 -6.73 29.01 -1.49
N GLY A 570 -6.22 27.77 -1.48
CA GLY A 570 -6.93 26.57 -1.92
C GLY A 570 -6.96 26.31 -3.42
N SER A 571 -6.44 27.23 -4.26
CA SER A 571 -6.31 27.00 -5.71
C SER A 571 -4.93 26.43 -6.04
N LEU A 572 -4.86 25.35 -6.82
CA LEU A 572 -3.60 24.74 -7.24
C LEU A 572 -2.80 25.72 -8.10
N ILE A 573 -1.56 26.00 -7.74
CA ILE A 573 -0.65 26.87 -8.52
C ILE A 573 0.40 26.08 -9.29
N ASP A 574 0.87 24.94 -8.76
CA ASP A 574 1.80 24.03 -9.42
C ASP A 574 1.78 22.64 -8.78
N SER A 575 2.21 21.62 -9.53
CA SER A 575 2.39 20.26 -9.04
C SER A 575 3.43 19.53 -9.87
N GLY A 576 4.19 18.63 -9.26
CA GLY A 576 5.22 17.89 -9.96
C GLY A 576 5.86 16.80 -9.12
N SER A 577 7.08 16.40 -9.51
CA SER A 577 7.81 15.33 -8.83
C SER A 577 9.30 15.64 -8.73
N ILE A 578 9.94 15.11 -7.67
CA ILE A 578 11.33 15.37 -7.31
C ILE A 578 12.05 14.04 -7.16
N LEU A 579 12.98 13.76 -8.07
CA LEU A 579 13.66 12.45 -8.15
C LEU A 579 14.62 12.18 -6.98
N GLN A 580 15.19 13.23 -6.37
CA GLN A 580 16.21 13.11 -5.33
C GLN A 580 16.10 14.23 -4.30
N GLN A 581 16.42 13.90 -3.04
CA GLN A 581 16.45 14.88 -1.95
C GLN A 581 17.44 16.04 -2.21
N GLY A 582 17.19 17.20 -1.60
CA GLY A 582 18.01 18.40 -1.73
C GLY A 582 17.83 19.18 -3.03
N SER A 583 16.99 18.69 -3.95
CA SER A 583 16.68 19.40 -5.20
C SER A 583 15.82 20.64 -4.92
N LYS A 584 16.24 21.80 -5.46
CA LYS A 584 15.48 23.05 -5.36
C LYS A 584 14.38 23.10 -6.42
N VAL A 585 13.13 23.28 -6.01
CA VAL A 585 12.01 23.59 -6.90
C VAL A 585 11.70 25.09 -6.82
N ASN A 586 11.40 25.73 -7.96
CA ASN A 586 10.97 27.12 -8.01
C ASN A 586 9.61 27.21 -8.71
N VAL A 587 8.65 27.85 -8.05
CA VAL A 587 7.29 28.09 -8.54
C VAL A 587 7.08 29.60 -8.65
N THR A 588 6.51 30.06 -9.77
CA THR A 588 6.17 31.47 -9.95
C THR A 588 4.69 31.67 -9.64
N TYR A 589 4.36 32.66 -8.80
CA TYR A 589 2.99 32.97 -8.42
C TYR A 589 2.72 34.47 -8.53
N ALA A 590 1.67 34.87 -9.26
CA ALA A 590 1.22 36.25 -9.38
C ALA A 590 -0.17 36.41 -8.71
N PRO A 591 -0.28 37.14 -7.60
CA PRO A 591 -1.56 37.32 -6.91
C PRO A 591 -2.56 38.13 -7.75
N SER A 592 -3.83 37.75 -7.72
CA SER A 592 -4.91 38.43 -8.48
C SER A 592 -5.78 39.37 -7.65
N ALA A 593 -5.64 39.35 -6.31
CA ALA A 593 -6.39 40.18 -5.38
C ALA A 593 -5.53 40.56 -4.17
N SER A 594 -5.82 41.70 -3.54
CA SER A 594 -5.15 42.14 -2.32
C SER A 594 -5.69 41.43 -1.08
N GLY A 595 -4.88 41.36 -0.03
CA GLY A 595 -5.14 40.61 1.19
C GLY A 595 -3.99 39.67 1.56
N VAL A 596 -4.23 38.77 2.50
CA VAL A 596 -3.27 37.74 2.88
C VAL A 596 -3.52 36.49 2.02
N VAL A 597 -2.47 35.98 1.39
CA VAL A 597 -2.48 34.72 0.66
C VAL A 597 -1.74 33.67 1.47
N PHE A 598 -2.42 32.56 1.77
CA PHE A 598 -1.81 31.38 2.36
C PHE A 598 -1.38 30.43 1.25
N VAL A 599 -0.07 30.24 1.13
CA VAL A 599 0.53 29.26 0.24
C VAL A 599 0.74 27.98 1.04
N VAL A 600 0.11 26.88 0.63
CA VAL A 600 0.22 25.56 1.26
C VAL A 600 0.91 24.61 0.30
N LEU A 601 1.99 23.99 0.75
CA LEU A 601 2.73 22.96 0.03
C LEU A 601 2.48 21.60 0.68
N TYR A 602 1.99 20.66 -0.11
CA TYR A 602 1.99 19.24 0.22
C TYR A 602 3.15 18.57 -0.51
N LEU A 603 3.95 17.82 0.24
CA LEU A 603 5.01 16.96 -0.28
C LEU A 603 4.69 15.54 0.16
N GLN A 604 4.62 14.61 -0.79
CA GLN A 604 4.44 13.19 -0.53
C GLN A 604 5.64 12.41 -1.05
N ASP A 605 6.12 11.42 -0.30
CA ASP A 605 7.19 10.54 -0.77
C ASP A 605 6.64 9.23 -1.38
N SER A 606 7.53 8.35 -1.87
CA SER A 606 7.10 7.13 -2.56
C SER A 606 6.57 6.04 -1.64
N ALA A 607 6.75 6.18 -0.32
CA ALA A 607 6.14 5.34 0.70
C ALA A 607 4.79 5.92 1.19
N ASN A 608 4.30 6.97 0.53
CA ASN A 608 3.02 7.66 0.73
C ASN A 608 2.95 8.57 1.96
N PHE A 609 4.04 8.85 2.65
CA PHE A 609 4.04 9.80 3.75
C PHE A 609 3.91 11.23 3.23
N THR A 610 3.05 12.05 3.86
CA THR A 610 2.78 13.44 3.42
C THR A 610 3.14 14.46 4.49
N VAL A 611 3.88 15.50 4.10
CA VAL A 611 4.14 16.69 4.92
C VAL A 611 3.49 17.93 4.32
N GLU A 612 2.93 18.76 5.20
CA GLU A 612 2.34 20.05 4.88
C GLU A 612 3.21 21.21 5.39
N LYS A 613 3.33 22.27 4.58
CA LYS A 613 3.97 23.53 5.00
C LYS A 613 3.22 24.76 4.51
N LEU A 614 3.11 25.77 5.38
CA LEU A 614 2.42 27.02 5.13
C LEU A 614 3.41 28.20 5.01
N LEU A 615 3.21 29.03 4.00
CA LEU A 615 3.90 30.30 3.77
C LEU A 615 2.85 31.41 3.59
N GLU A 616 2.98 32.49 4.38
CA GLU A 616 2.08 33.64 4.31
C GLU A 616 2.68 34.75 3.42
N ILE A 617 1.89 35.25 2.47
CA ILE A 617 2.26 36.35 1.58
C ILE A 617 1.24 37.49 1.74
N LYS A 618 1.72 38.69 2.07
CA LYS A 618 0.89 39.90 2.12
C LYS A 618 0.83 40.54 0.73
N VAL A 619 -0.38 40.76 0.21
CA VAL A 619 -0.62 41.35 -1.09
C VAL A 619 -1.32 42.70 -0.92
N ASN A 620 -0.66 43.78 -1.33
CA ASN A 620 -1.21 45.13 -1.27
C ASN A 620 -1.91 45.50 -2.59
N SER A 621 -2.87 46.42 -2.51
CA SER A 621 -3.47 47.02 -3.71
C SER A 621 -2.46 47.99 -4.36
N PRO A 622 -2.51 48.22 -5.69
CA PRO A 622 -1.63 49.17 -6.37
C PRO A 622 -1.63 50.57 -5.71
N PRO A 623 -0.53 51.32 -5.79
CA PRO A 623 -0.45 52.64 -5.19
C PRO A 623 -1.44 53.61 -5.80
N ALA A 624 -2.10 54.41 -4.98
CA ALA A 624 -2.98 55.49 -5.40
C ALA A 624 -2.49 56.80 -4.81
N ILE A 625 -2.41 57.85 -5.65
CA ILE A 625 -1.88 59.15 -5.25
C ILE A 625 -2.85 60.32 -5.44
N SER A 626 -2.78 61.27 -4.52
CA SER A 626 -3.41 62.59 -4.61
C SER A 626 -2.37 63.70 -4.55
N LEU A 627 -2.75 64.88 -5.08
CA LEU A 627 -1.93 66.08 -5.05
C LEU A 627 -2.68 67.16 -4.28
N ASP A 628 -2.05 67.67 -3.22
CA ASP A 628 -2.54 68.81 -2.45
C ASP A 628 -1.77 70.07 -2.84
N TYR A 629 -2.50 71.13 -3.19
CA TYR A 629 -1.97 72.43 -3.58
C TYR A 629 -3.02 73.52 -3.36
N ALA A 630 -2.60 74.75 -3.08
CA ALA A 630 -3.51 75.84 -2.69
C ALA A 630 -4.26 76.48 -3.87
N ARG A 631 -3.67 76.47 -5.08
CA ARG A 631 -4.20 77.16 -6.27
C ARG A 631 -3.59 76.59 -7.57
N SER A 632 -4.37 76.63 -8.65
CA SER A 632 -3.94 76.27 -10.01
C SER A 632 -3.74 77.48 -10.93
N ASN A 633 -3.95 78.71 -10.43
CA ASN A 633 -3.64 79.96 -11.11
C ASN A 633 -2.84 80.86 -10.16
N SER A 634 -1.79 81.53 -10.65
CA SER A 634 -0.91 82.39 -9.84
C SER A 634 -0.18 83.40 -10.73
N ASP A 635 0.55 84.36 -10.14
CA ASP A 635 1.44 85.25 -10.89
C ASP A 635 2.89 84.77 -10.88
N VAL A 636 3.69 85.36 -11.77
CA VAL A 636 5.15 85.19 -11.81
C VAL A 636 5.77 85.50 -10.44
N GLY A 637 6.70 84.66 -10.01
CA GLY A 637 7.43 84.85 -8.76
C GLY A 637 6.68 84.46 -7.49
N VAL A 638 5.40 84.08 -7.57
CA VAL A 638 4.64 83.63 -6.40
C VAL A 638 4.71 82.09 -6.26
N PRO A 639 5.33 81.55 -5.19
CA PRO A 639 5.52 80.11 -5.03
C PRO A 639 4.19 79.36 -4.87
N ILE A 640 4.14 78.13 -5.39
CA ILE A 640 3.05 77.17 -5.14
C ILE A 640 3.67 75.88 -4.60
N ALA A 641 3.31 75.50 -3.38
CA ALA A 641 3.70 74.23 -2.78
C ALA A 641 2.74 73.12 -3.19
N PHE A 642 3.31 71.97 -3.55
CA PHE A 642 2.63 70.73 -3.86
C PHE A 642 3.07 69.65 -2.87
N THR A 643 2.12 68.85 -2.39
CA THR A 643 2.39 67.62 -1.64
C THR A 643 1.72 66.45 -2.37
N VAL A 644 2.45 65.36 -2.56
CA VAL A 644 1.90 64.09 -3.04
C VAL A 644 1.64 63.18 -1.86
N ASN A 645 0.40 62.71 -1.72
CA ASN A 645 0.03 61.74 -0.70
C ASN A 645 -0.24 60.39 -1.37
N VAL A 646 0.20 59.31 -0.72
CA VAL A 646 0.01 57.93 -1.19
C VAL A 646 -0.93 57.23 -0.21
N SER A 647 -2.02 56.64 -0.70
CA SER A 647 -3.05 55.99 0.14
C SER A 647 -3.02 54.45 0.13
N SER A 648 -2.27 53.84 -0.79
CA SER A 648 -2.14 52.38 -0.98
C SER A 648 -0.79 52.04 -1.62
N GLY A 649 -0.50 50.76 -1.86
CA GLY A 649 0.79 50.28 -2.40
C GLY A 649 1.75 49.81 -1.31
N THR A 650 2.87 49.20 -1.72
CA THR A 650 3.83 48.57 -0.81
C THR A 650 4.98 49.51 -0.40
N PRO A 651 5.09 49.95 0.87
CA PRO A 651 6.18 50.83 1.32
C PRO A 651 7.56 50.13 1.29
N PRO A 652 8.68 50.86 1.13
CA PRO A 652 8.80 52.32 0.98
C PRO A 652 8.49 52.84 -0.43
N PHE A 653 8.06 54.11 -0.52
CA PHE A 653 7.77 54.80 -1.78
C PHE A 653 8.93 55.70 -2.23
N MET A 654 9.21 55.70 -3.53
CA MET A 654 10.07 56.65 -4.23
C MET A 654 9.23 57.66 -5.01
N TYR A 655 9.66 58.93 -5.05
CA TYR A 655 8.90 60.02 -5.67
C TYR A 655 9.71 60.69 -6.78
N ILE A 656 9.05 61.14 -7.85
CA ILE A 656 9.66 61.97 -8.90
C ILE A 656 8.69 63.09 -9.23
N TRP A 657 9.17 64.33 -9.19
CA TRP A 657 8.43 65.51 -9.67
C TRP A 657 8.94 65.91 -11.05
N MET A 658 8.01 66.22 -11.96
CA MET A 658 8.31 66.71 -13.30
C MET A 658 7.56 68.00 -13.60
N ILE A 659 8.23 68.91 -14.31
CA ILE A 659 7.65 70.13 -14.87
C ILE A 659 7.78 70.08 -16.37
N ASN A 660 6.65 70.19 -17.08
CA ASN A 660 6.61 70.16 -18.55
C ASN A 660 7.38 68.96 -19.14
N GLY A 661 7.27 67.80 -18.49
CA GLY A 661 7.94 66.55 -18.88
C GLY A 661 9.40 66.41 -18.43
N THR A 662 10.00 67.40 -17.76
CA THR A 662 11.39 67.33 -17.27
C THR A 662 11.44 67.06 -15.77
N PRO A 663 12.21 66.06 -15.28
CA PRO A 663 12.39 65.81 -13.85
C PRO A 663 13.04 66.99 -13.11
N VAL A 664 12.49 67.37 -11.97
CA VAL A 664 12.93 68.53 -11.16
C VAL A 664 13.21 68.20 -9.69
N ALA A 665 12.65 67.11 -9.15
CA ALA A 665 12.95 66.64 -7.80
C ALA A 665 12.74 65.12 -7.69
N PHE A 666 13.48 64.49 -6.77
CA PHE A 666 13.47 63.03 -6.55
C PHE A 666 13.37 62.73 -5.05
N ASN A 667 12.73 61.61 -4.71
CA ASN A 667 12.63 61.04 -3.35
C ASN A 667 12.10 62.01 -2.28
N THR A 668 11.19 62.91 -2.66
CA THR A 668 10.51 63.84 -1.77
C THR A 668 9.01 63.87 -2.06
N SER A 669 8.17 63.82 -1.03
CA SER A 669 6.72 63.96 -1.16
C SER A 669 6.27 65.41 -1.36
N GLN A 670 7.20 66.37 -1.35
CA GLN A 670 6.91 67.80 -1.47
C GLN A 670 7.74 68.46 -2.58
N TYR A 671 7.12 69.41 -3.27
CA TYR A 671 7.75 70.23 -4.32
C TYR A 671 7.19 71.66 -4.32
N ILE A 672 8.03 72.64 -4.64
CA ILE A 672 7.61 74.06 -4.75
C ILE A 672 7.86 74.54 -6.18
N LEU A 673 6.80 74.97 -6.86
CA LEU A 673 6.89 75.63 -8.17
C LEU A 673 7.18 77.12 -8.00
N ASN A 674 8.34 77.56 -8.52
CA ASN A 674 8.75 78.96 -8.61
C ASN A 674 8.84 79.38 -10.08
N ALA A 675 7.71 79.78 -10.67
CA ALA A 675 7.66 80.18 -12.07
C ALA A 675 8.24 81.60 -12.26
N THR A 676 9.22 81.74 -13.14
CA THR A 676 9.89 83.02 -13.45
C THR A 676 9.36 83.69 -14.72
N TYR A 677 8.50 82.98 -15.49
CA TYR A 677 7.89 83.48 -16.72
C TYR A 677 6.40 83.09 -16.76
N PRO A 678 5.55 83.92 -17.38
CA PRO A 678 4.14 83.59 -17.55
C PRO A 678 3.98 82.43 -18.53
N GLY A 679 2.96 81.60 -18.30
CA GLY A 679 2.67 80.42 -19.13
C GLY A 679 2.02 79.29 -18.34
N SER A 680 1.71 78.20 -19.05
CA SER A 680 1.15 76.99 -18.45
C SER A 680 2.28 76.03 -18.05
N TYR A 681 2.30 75.62 -16.78
CA TYR A 681 3.21 74.64 -16.20
C TYR A 681 2.45 73.35 -15.87
N TYR A 682 2.89 72.23 -16.43
CA TYR A 682 2.35 70.91 -16.14
C TYR A 682 3.18 70.27 -15.03
N VAL A 683 2.64 70.26 -13.81
CA VAL A 683 3.28 69.70 -12.62
C VAL A 683 2.81 68.25 -12.46
N LYS A 684 3.73 67.30 -12.63
CA LYS A 684 3.44 65.87 -12.54
C LYS A 684 4.24 65.23 -11.40
N ALA A 685 3.55 64.59 -10.46
CA ALA A 685 4.18 63.71 -9.49
C ALA A 685 4.07 62.26 -9.94
N ILE A 686 5.14 61.50 -9.79
CA ILE A 686 5.18 60.04 -9.92
C ILE A 686 5.52 59.49 -8.53
N ALA A 687 4.79 58.46 -8.10
CA ALA A 687 5.15 57.64 -6.96
C ALA A 687 5.37 56.20 -7.44
N LYS A 688 6.48 55.60 -6.99
CA LYS A 688 6.82 54.20 -7.19
C LYS A 688 6.91 53.50 -5.85
N ASP A 689 6.29 52.35 -5.71
CA ASP A 689 6.38 51.57 -4.48
C ASP A 689 7.51 50.52 -4.53
N SER A 690 7.76 49.81 -3.43
CA SER A 690 8.91 48.89 -3.36
C SER A 690 8.71 47.60 -4.15
N ALA A 691 7.47 47.24 -4.45
CA ALA A 691 7.12 46.11 -5.31
C ALA A 691 7.21 46.48 -6.81
N GLY A 692 7.31 47.77 -7.12
CA GLY A 692 7.76 48.28 -8.42
C GLY A 692 6.67 48.94 -9.26
N TYR A 693 5.45 49.11 -8.73
CA TYR A 693 4.36 49.79 -9.42
C TYR A 693 4.55 51.31 -9.42
N GLU A 694 4.34 51.94 -10.59
CA GLU A 694 4.44 53.38 -10.79
C GLU A 694 3.08 53.98 -11.10
N VAL A 695 2.69 55.00 -10.34
CA VAL A 695 1.51 55.83 -10.63
C VAL A 695 1.89 57.29 -10.70
N SER A 696 1.13 58.06 -11.48
CA SER A 696 1.42 59.47 -11.66
C SER A 696 0.16 60.32 -11.75
N LYS A 697 0.26 61.58 -11.33
CA LYS A 697 -0.82 62.55 -11.40
C LYS A 697 -0.24 63.89 -11.86
N GLU A 698 -0.91 64.52 -12.81
CA GLU A 698 -0.50 65.79 -13.40
C GLU A 698 -1.57 66.85 -13.18
N ILE A 699 -1.13 68.07 -12.91
CA ILE A 699 -1.98 69.25 -12.82
C ILE A 699 -1.39 70.37 -13.67
N LYS A 700 -2.28 71.10 -14.36
CA LYS A 700 -1.93 72.31 -15.09
C LYS A 700 -2.02 73.51 -14.14
N VAL A 701 -0.95 74.28 -14.07
CA VAL A 701 -0.91 75.58 -13.39
C VAL A 701 -0.71 76.68 -14.40
N ASP A 702 -1.61 77.65 -14.44
CA ASP A 702 -1.47 78.83 -15.27
C ASP A 702 -0.84 79.99 -14.47
N VAL A 703 0.30 80.47 -14.95
CA VAL A 703 1.05 81.57 -14.34
C VAL A 703 0.86 82.82 -15.19
N ASN A 704 0.21 83.85 -14.64
CA ASN A 704 -0.07 85.10 -15.32
C ASN A 704 1.05 86.12 -15.10
N PRO A 705 1.25 87.08 -16.02
CA PRO A 705 2.09 88.26 -15.75
C PRO A 705 1.45 89.15 -14.68
N ASP A 706 2.26 89.89 -13.92
CA ASP A 706 1.79 90.86 -12.91
C ASP A 706 0.80 91.89 -13.50
N PRO A 707 -0.21 92.34 -12.73
CA PRO A 707 -1.17 93.34 -13.20
C PRO A 707 -0.51 94.68 -13.46
N VAL A 708 -0.79 95.27 -14.63
CA VAL A 708 -0.31 96.58 -15.05
C VAL A 708 -1.51 97.51 -15.25
N MET A 709 -1.47 98.68 -14.63
CA MET A 709 -2.48 99.71 -14.82
C MET A 709 -2.36 100.30 -16.22
N SER A 710 -3.35 100.03 -17.07
CA SER A 710 -3.36 100.45 -18.47
C SER A 710 -3.97 101.84 -18.66
N ASN A 711 -4.89 102.25 -17.79
CA ASN A 711 -5.45 103.59 -17.80
C ASN A 711 -5.90 104.05 -16.41
N PHE A 712 -5.75 105.35 -16.12
CA PHE A 712 -6.22 106.01 -14.90
C PHE A 712 -6.71 107.42 -15.24
N THR A 713 -8.03 107.58 -15.35
CA THR A 713 -8.68 108.83 -15.80
C THR A 713 -9.68 109.33 -14.79
N TYR A 714 -10.03 110.62 -14.88
CA TYR A 714 -10.99 111.22 -13.98
C TYR A 714 -11.88 112.25 -14.69
N ILE A 715 -13.09 112.42 -14.16
CA ILE A 715 -14.07 113.42 -14.61
C ILE A 715 -14.48 114.24 -13.39
N SER A 716 -14.24 115.56 -13.43
CA SER A 716 -14.61 116.47 -12.34
C SER A 716 -15.95 117.13 -12.63
N SER A 717 -16.84 117.21 -11.63
CA SER A 717 -18.11 117.93 -11.74
C SER A 717 -18.30 118.88 -10.54
N SER A 718 -18.76 120.11 -10.81
CA SER A 718 -19.09 121.11 -9.78
C SER A 718 -20.58 121.40 -9.77
N SER A 719 -21.28 121.13 -8.66
CA SER A 719 -22.69 121.54 -8.49
C SER A 719 -22.77 122.78 -7.59
N ASN A 720 -22.88 123.96 -8.22
CA ASN A 720 -23.04 125.28 -7.60
C ASN A 720 -24.39 125.40 -6.85
N PHE A 721 -24.44 126.00 -5.66
CA PHE A 721 -25.01 127.35 -5.44
C PHE A 721 -24.24 127.97 -4.24
N LEU A 722 -23.00 128.36 -4.56
CA LEU A 722 -21.95 129.10 -3.85
C LEU A 722 -20.99 128.34 -2.90
N PHE A 723 -21.11 127.01 -2.67
CA PHE A 723 -20.24 126.24 -1.75
C PHE A 723 -20.00 124.75 -2.12
N GLU A 724 -19.12 124.11 -1.31
CA GLU A 724 -18.95 122.69 -0.88
C GLU A 724 -19.61 121.52 -1.66
N ASN A 725 -18.96 120.34 -1.60
CA ASN A 725 -19.22 119.08 -2.33
C ASN A 725 -18.68 118.99 -3.77
N ASN A 726 -17.42 119.38 -3.99
CA ASN A 726 -16.72 119.05 -5.25
C ASN A 726 -16.58 117.53 -5.38
N LYS A 727 -17.05 116.94 -6.48
CA LYS A 727 -16.92 115.50 -6.73
C LYS A 727 -16.02 115.22 -7.92
N VAL A 728 -15.27 114.14 -7.81
CA VAL A 728 -14.52 113.58 -8.93
C VAL A 728 -14.78 112.09 -9.01
N GLU A 729 -15.14 111.63 -10.20
CA GLU A 729 -15.25 110.22 -10.51
C GLU A 729 -13.98 109.76 -11.22
N VAL A 730 -13.46 108.61 -10.83
CA VAL A 730 -12.17 108.08 -11.27
C VAL A 730 -12.36 106.67 -11.81
N PHE A 731 -11.78 106.39 -12.97
CA PHE A 731 -11.86 105.11 -13.67
C PHE A 731 -10.47 104.49 -13.81
N VAL A 732 -10.39 103.18 -13.64
CA VAL A 732 -9.18 102.38 -13.78
C VAL A 732 -9.39 101.31 -14.82
N SER A 733 -8.36 101.04 -15.62
CA SER A 733 -8.29 99.80 -16.40
C SER A 733 -6.98 99.09 -16.08
N VAL A 734 -7.04 97.77 -15.93
CA VAL A 734 -5.90 96.91 -15.61
C VAL A 734 -5.77 95.84 -16.70
N ASN A 735 -4.55 95.64 -17.19
CA ASN A 735 -4.17 94.56 -18.08
C ASN A 735 -3.30 93.56 -17.31
N ASN A 736 -3.36 92.27 -17.65
CA ASN A 736 -2.67 91.18 -16.94
C ASN A 736 -3.09 91.07 -15.46
N GLY A 737 -2.40 90.21 -14.70
CA GLY A 737 -2.76 89.78 -13.35
C GLY A 737 -3.73 88.61 -13.33
N THR A 738 -3.94 88.05 -12.14
CA THR A 738 -4.85 86.91 -11.91
C THR A 738 -6.20 87.39 -11.34
N PRO A 739 -7.30 87.43 -12.12
CA PRO A 739 -8.61 87.84 -11.63
C PRO A 739 -9.14 86.91 -10.52
N PRO A 740 -10.00 87.38 -9.59
CA PRO A 740 -10.59 88.73 -9.50
C PRO A 740 -9.64 89.80 -8.92
N TYR A 741 -9.88 91.07 -9.26
CA TYR A 741 -9.14 92.24 -8.74
C TYR A 741 -9.89 92.95 -7.60
N ILE A 742 -9.13 93.53 -6.67
CA ILE A 742 -9.57 94.37 -5.57
C ILE A 742 -8.96 95.75 -5.71
N TYR A 743 -9.80 96.77 -5.83
CA TYR A 743 -9.44 98.18 -5.97
C TYR A 743 -9.56 98.87 -4.61
N THR A 744 -8.44 99.34 -4.07
CA THR A 744 -8.39 100.12 -2.83
C THR A 744 -8.15 101.58 -3.16
N TRP A 745 -9.11 102.44 -2.84
CA TRP A 745 -9.14 103.85 -3.21
C TRP A 745 -8.65 104.73 -2.06
N TYR A 746 -7.75 105.66 -2.36
CA TYR A 746 -7.12 106.57 -1.41
C TYR A 746 -7.44 108.02 -1.71
N LEU A 747 -7.82 108.78 -0.68
CA LEU A 747 -7.93 110.23 -0.69
C LEU A 747 -7.01 110.82 0.37
N ASN A 748 -6.09 111.70 -0.05
CA ASN A 748 -5.10 112.35 0.82
C ASN A 748 -4.29 111.35 1.67
N GLY A 749 -3.95 110.20 1.08
CA GLY A 749 -3.17 109.15 1.73
C GLY A 749 -3.96 108.25 2.68
N LYS A 750 -5.27 108.45 2.85
CA LYS A 750 -6.14 107.57 3.64
C LYS A 750 -7.03 106.71 2.74
N ILE A 751 -7.21 105.45 3.10
CA ILE A 751 -8.17 104.56 2.42
C ILE A 751 -9.57 105.11 2.65
N VAL A 752 -10.33 105.28 1.56
CA VAL A 752 -11.73 105.69 1.60
C VAL A 752 -12.69 104.61 1.14
N SER A 753 -12.23 103.65 0.33
CA SER A 753 -13.03 102.51 -0.11
C SER A 753 -12.16 101.34 -0.54
N THR A 754 -12.72 100.13 -0.51
CA THR A 754 -12.15 98.92 -1.10
C THR A 754 -13.28 98.17 -1.79
N SER A 755 -13.17 97.96 -3.11
CA SER A 755 -14.23 97.41 -3.96
C SER A 755 -13.68 96.46 -5.03
N SER A 756 -14.55 95.68 -5.67
CA SER A 756 -14.22 94.95 -6.91
C SER A 756 -14.44 95.79 -8.17
N GLU A 757 -15.06 96.98 -8.03
CA GLU A 757 -15.37 97.86 -9.13
C GLU A 757 -14.17 98.71 -9.54
N PRO A 758 -13.89 98.85 -10.86
CA PRO A 758 -12.76 99.62 -11.39
C PRO A 758 -13.00 101.14 -11.41
N GLU A 759 -14.02 101.63 -10.71
CA GLU A 759 -14.36 103.05 -10.63
C GLU A 759 -14.77 103.48 -9.21
N TYR A 760 -14.53 104.75 -8.87
CA TYR A 760 -14.94 105.32 -7.59
C TYR A 760 -15.15 106.84 -7.66
N THR A 761 -16.20 107.32 -6.99
CA THR A 761 -16.50 108.75 -6.86
C THR A 761 -16.05 109.29 -5.49
N PHE A 762 -15.13 110.25 -5.52
CA PHE A 762 -14.62 110.97 -4.35
C PHE A 762 -15.40 112.27 -4.11
N SER A 763 -15.65 112.59 -2.84
CA SER A 763 -16.05 113.93 -2.41
C SER A 763 -14.82 114.67 -1.87
N LEU A 764 -14.52 115.84 -2.44
CA LEU A 764 -13.29 116.59 -2.22
C LEU A 764 -13.51 117.76 -1.26
N ALA A 765 -12.61 117.90 -0.29
CA ALA A 765 -12.52 119.09 0.55
C ALA A 765 -11.84 120.21 -0.22
N ASN A 766 -12.04 121.48 0.17
CA ASN A 766 -11.33 122.57 -0.47
C ASN A 766 -9.82 122.55 -0.17
N GLY A 767 -9.03 122.89 -1.19
CA GLY A 767 -7.59 122.75 -1.24
C GLY A 767 -7.13 121.64 -2.18
N LEU A 768 -5.85 121.27 -2.07
CA LEU A 768 -5.24 120.20 -2.85
C LEU A 768 -5.70 118.83 -2.33
N ASN A 769 -6.33 118.04 -3.19
CA ASN A 769 -6.68 116.66 -2.91
C ASN A 769 -5.81 115.71 -3.74
N LYS A 770 -5.25 114.69 -3.09
CA LYS A 770 -4.40 113.67 -3.71
C LYS A 770 -5.18 112.37 -3.80
N ILE A 771 -5.41 111.89 -5.01
CA ILE A 771 -6.10 110.62 -5.24
C ILE A 771 -5.11 109.58 -5.77
N GLN A 772 -5.23 108.37 -5.23
CA GLN A 772 -4.49 107.21 -5.69
C GLN A 772 -5.38 105.97 -5.56
N VAL A 773 -5.15 104.96 -6.39
CA VAL A 773 -5.77 103.64 -6.24
C VAL A 773 -4.70 102.56 -6.25
N LYS A 774 -4.89 101.55 -5.41
CA LYS A 774 -4.11 100.32 -5.39
C LYS A 774 -4.98 99.21 -5.93
N VAL A 775 -4.58 98.59 -7.03
CA VAL A 775 -5.24 97.39 -7.56
C VAL A 775 -4.44 96.20 -7.08
N THR A 776 -5.11 95.27 -6.39
CA THR A 776 -4.54 94.00 -5.93
C THR A 776 -5.25 92.86 -6.65
N ASP A 777 -4.54 91.93 -7.24
CA ASP A 777 -5.17 90.76 -7.85
C ASP A 777 -5.33 89.58 -6.88
N SER A 778 -5.93 88.48 -7.34
CA SER A 778 -6.22 87.32 -6.48
C SER A 778 -4.98 86.50 -6.11
N ALA A 779 -3.88 86.66 -6.84
CA ALA A 779 -2.60 86.04 -6.50
C ALA A 779 -1.82 86.87 -5.46
N GLY A 780 -2.23 88.11 -5.23
CA GLY A 780 -1.81 88.99 -4.14
C GLY A 780 -0.87 90.12 -4.59
N PHE A 781 -0.55 90.21 -5.89
CA PHE A 781 0.29 91.28 -6.40
C PHE A 781 -0.50 92.59 -6.43
N SER A 782 0.18 93.71 -6.18
CA SER A 782 -0.46 95.03 -6.15
C SER A 782 0.26 96.06 -6.98
N VAL A 783 -0.50 96.81 -7.80
CA VAL A 783 0.00 97.99 -8.52
C VAL A 783 -0.72 99.24 -8.02
N TYR A 784 0.03 100.33 -7.87
CA TYR A 784 -0.52 101.63 -7.51
C TYR A 784 -0.62 102.53 -8.75
N SER A 785 -1.66 103.34 -8.82
CA SER A 785 -1.72 104.44 -9.78
C SER A 785 -0.68 105.52 -9.43
N SER A 786 -0.39 106.37 -10.40
CA SER A 786 0.18 107.69 -10.11
C SER A 786 -0.80 108.50 -9.25
N ILE A 787 -0.28 109.43 -8.45
CA ILE A 787 -1.10 110.33 -7.65
C ILE A 787 -1.60 111.45 -8.56
N ILE A 788 -2.92 111.58 -8.68
CA ILE A 788 -3.52 112.76 -9.32
C ILE A 788 -3.82 113.82 -8.25
N ASN A 789 -3.46 115.06 -8.58
CA ASN A 789 -3.60 116.23 -7.72
C ASN A 789 -4.78 117.06 -8.24
N ILE A 790 -5.86 117.12 -7.48
CA ILE A 790 -7.06 117.86 -7.84
C ILE A 790 -7.26 118.97 -6.82
N VAL A 791 -7.08 120.22 -7.27
CA VAL A 791 -7.35 121.40 -6.45
C VAL A 791 -8.84 121.70 -6.54
N ALA A 792 -9.53 121.49 -5.44
CA ALA A 792 -10.91 121.92 -5.26
C ALA A 792 -10.86 123.32 -4.63
N SER A 793 -11.32 124.35 -5.33
CA SER A 793 -11.33 125.73 -4.82
C SER A 793 -12.68 126.39 -5.07
N TYR A 794 -13.07 127.32 -4.20
CA TYR A 794 -14.20 128.22 -4.46
C TYR A 794 -13.87 129.11 -5.68
N ASN A 795 -14.82 129.28 -6.60
CA ASN A 795 -14.65 130.16 -7.76
C ASN A 795 -15.03 131.61 -7.38
N TYR A 796 -14.05 132.44 -7.01
CA TYR A 796 -14.26 133.79 -6.45
C TYR A 796 -14.44 134.92 -7.48
N LEU A 797 -14.70 134.64 -8.77
CA LEU A 797 -14.84 135.68 -9.81
C LEU A 797 -16.21 136.40 -9.86
N ALA A 798 -17.03 136.31 -8.81
CA ALA A 798 -18.27 137.08 -8.70
C ALA A 798 -18.61 137.42 -7.23
N LEU A 799 -18.05 138.51 -6.68
CA LEU A 799 -18.76 139.57 -5.90
C LEU A 799 -17.79 140.51 -5.12
N VAL A 800 -18.07 141.82 -5.23
CA VAL A 800 -17.77 142.97 -4.32
C VAL A 800 -16.55 143.88 -4.58
N GLY A 801 -16.89 145.13 -4.94
CA GLY A 801 -16.07 146.33 -4.75
C GLY A 801 -16.87 147.65 -4.66
N LEU A 802 -18.18 147.60 -4.34
CA LEU A 802 -18.97 148.72 -3.83
C LEU A 802 -18.65 148.86 -2.33
N GLY A 803 -17.78 149.80 -1.95
CA GLY A 803 -17.47 149.98 -0.51
C GLY A 803 -16.31 150.90 -0.14
N SER A 804 -16.25 152.14 -0.62
CA SER A 804 -15.39 153.17 0.00
C SER A 804 -15.78 154.61 -0.34
N ALA A 805 -17.05 154.97 -0.06
CA ALA A 805 -17.58 156.34 -0.08
C ALA A 805 -17.61 157.00 1.32
N PHE A 806 -16.82 156.52 2.31
CA PHE A 806 -17.00 156.93 3.71
C PHE A 806 -15.75 157.42 4.47
N ILE A 807 -14.55 157.52 3.87
CA ILE A 807 -13.33 157.70 4.70
C ILE A 807 -12.49 158.98 4.51
N LEU A 808 -12.61 159.85 3.49
CA LEU A 808 -11.66 160.99 3.41
C LEU A 808 -12.22 162.36 3.04
N THR A 809 -13.52 162.56 3.23
CA THR A 809 -14.10 163.81 3.77
C THR A 809 -13.53 164.16 5.16
N ALA A 810 -12.79 163.23 5.80
CA ALA A 810 -12.05 163.44 7.06
C ALA A 810 -10.67 164.13 6.91
N LEU A 811 -10.04 164.20 5.72
CA LEU A 811 -8.76 164.92 5.57
C LEU A 811 -8.90 166.40 5.18
N ILE A 812 -10.07 166.83 4.67
CA ILE A 812 -10.32 168.23 4.31
C ILE A 812 -10.57 169.11 5.55
N ILE A 813 -10.93 168.53 6.70
CA ILE A 813 -11.22 169.25 7.96
C ILE A 813 -10.03 169.25 8.95
N ILE A 814 -9.04 168.35 8.80
CA ILE A 814 -7.90 168.25 9.74
C ILE A 814 -6.64 169.00 9.26
N GLY A 815 -6.50 169.32 7.97
CA GLY A 815 -5.38 170.12 7.47
C GLY A 815 -5.56 171.65 7.54
N TYR A 816 -6.80 172.14 7.44
CA TYR A 816 -7.16 173.58 7.41
C TYR A 816 -6.92 174.32 8.74
N LEU A 817 -6.38 173.67 9.78
CA LEU A 817 -6.18 174.25 11.13
C LEU A 817 -4.74 174.18 11.69
N LYS A 818 -3.72 173.88 10.87
CA LYS A 818 -2.30 174.03 11.29
C LYS A 818 -1.37 174.55 10.18
N LYS A 819 -1.50 175.85 9.90
CA LYS A 819 -0.51 176.85 9.40
C LYS A 819 -1.17 177.70 8.31
N LYS A 820 -1.06 179.03 8.47
CA LYS A 820 -1.54 180.09 7.57
C LYS A 820 -1.55 179.72 6.09
#